data_AF-J4KP00-F1
#
_entry.id   AF-J4KP00-F1
#
_cell.length_a   1.000
_cell.length_b   1.000
_cell.length_c   1.000
_cell.angle_alpha   90.00
_cell.angle_beta   90.00
_cell.angle_gamma   90.00
#
_symmetry.space_group_name_H-M   'P 1'
#
loop_
_entity.id
_entity.type
_entity.pdbx_description
1 polymer ?
#
loop_
_entity_poly.entity_id
_entity_poly.type
_entity_poly.pdbx_seq_one_letter_code
_entity_poly.pdbx_strand_id
1 'polypeptide(L)'
;MQGDGNRAARLKKAFRDFLNGTRSVAATRDAELFLEAFRAQHSSSVCLELVLGSSSGLAAVQKSVRASSSLPFICSQVLPFVRFLSQPEAKAICEGNLLFQVIGAIVDPPTAWNAILGHYVAGGFGEEDVETFAWLCSEIVMQSTAEFASIAAEIESTMQSHSFTSHASSKVREFGYRIQKMFQMRASSGTTSTEDLEGPGGRHDNDFADFRKISIYPTRDELTSTMQPFYRRADEVAKSDLAERAGKHLDNQFRLLREDMLAELREDLQNAMGQRTLRRRVHVLGGLFPMSIDTVDARRGRLCNLRVSVGYGLEQLANFTAGQRKLFLQDNPGLLRHQSFGAIRCDDAIIGFALVVRNNDDLVRDPPVFGLQFSSPDAMIKVIKMLPKARSLEFLVIDTPIFAYEPVLSRLQNLVELPLETKLLQCCEDVVDEHYAPAQLFENLVQKLRASTSEAKNIRLGDEEFSLDEAQADALASIIEKPLAIIQGPPGTGKSYVGAIAAKLLLQVPRARILVLSYTNHALDQFLEDLLNIGIDQNQMTRLGSKSSAATACLSFESQSLETGSRLTNSQHTLFRQLRQEISQLRTCIGEEFNRIDFDPPYRELLDYLEFSDDAQLQLFWRAFQIPEEEDGFQMAGANGSVMDSDYLFDRWCKGKEPGAMANHISPECMPIWALPMDQRIFWRDQWAAAILEEHLEALDGHMTRSDDIQRRIETIYNESRRALIRRKRIIGCTTTAAAKYSSLVEAAQPDFILVEEADEILEAHILAALSPSTKGLILI
;
A
#
# COMPACT_ATOMS: atom_id res chain seq x y z
N MET A 1 46.28 12.53 16.69
CA MET A 1 44.83 12.80 16.78
C MET A 1 44.30 13.92 15.84
N GLN A 2 45.14 14.62 15.06
CA GLN A 2 44.66 15.60 14.03
C GLN A 2 44.40 14.99 12.62
N GLY A 3 44.77 13.72 12.38
CA GLY A 3 44.67 13.07 11.06
C GLY A 3 43.27 12.58 10.67
N ASP A 4 42.52 12.00 11.61
CA ASP A 4 41.19 11.40 11.31
C ASP A 4 40.12 12.45 11.00
N GLY A 5 40.19 13.63 11.62
CA GLY A 5 39.24 14.72 11.35
C GLY A 5 39.34 15.28 9.92
N ASN A 6 40.56 15.36 9.37
CA ASN A 6 40.78 15.87 8.02
C ASN A 6 40.32 14.90 6.92
N ARG A 7 40.50 13.58 7.12
CA ARG A 7 39.97 12.57 6.19
C ARG A 7 38.44 12.56 6.21
N ALA A 8 37.84 12.56 7.40
CA ALA A 8 36.38 12.61 7.56
C ALA A 8 35.77 13.86 6.90
N ALA A 9 36.40 15.03 7.05
CA ALA A 9 35.97 16.26 6.38
C ALA A 9 36.05 16.16 4.86
N ARG A 10 37.11 15.55 4.31
CA ARG A 10 37.26 15.31 2.87
C ARG A 10 36.23 14.33 2.33
N LEU A 11 35.93 13.26 3.07
CA LEU A 11 34.88 12.29 2.71
C LEU A 11 33.50 12.95 2.72
N LYS A 12 33.19 13.79 3.72
CA LYS A 12 31.94 14.59 3.75
C LYS A 12 31.81 15.54 2.57
N LYS A 13 32.92 16.13 2.11
CA LYS A 13 32.93 16.97 0.91
C LYS A 13 32.72 16.12 -0.35
N ALA A 14 33.48 15.03 -0.51
CA ALA A 14 33.35 14.14 -1.65
C ALA A 14 31.93 13.58 -1.80
N PHE A 15 31.30 13.18 -0.68
CA PHE A 15 29.91 12.73 -0.67
C PHE A 15 28.98 13.80 -1.26
N ARG A 16 29.10 15.05 -0.81
CA ARG A 16 28.32 16.17 -1.37
C ARG A 16 28.62 16.44 -2.84
N ASP A 17 29.87 16.31 -3.28
CA ASP A 17 30.24 16.51 -4.68
C ASP A 17 29.59 15.44 -5.60
N PHE A 18 29.54 14.18 -5.16
CA PHE A 18 28.81 13.13 -5.86
C PHE A 18 27.29 13.39 -5.90
N LEU A 19 26.71 13.82 -4.78
CA LEU A 19 25.29 14.14 -4.70
C LEU A 19 24.91 15.36 -5.55
N ASN A 20 25.77 16.36 -5.66
CA ASN A 20 25.48 17.53 -6.48
C ASN A 20 25.75 17.28 -7.98
N GLY A 21 26.24 16.09 -8.35
CA GLY A 21 26.64 15.77 -9.72
C GLY A 21 27.91 16.48 -10.19
N THR A 22 28.60 17.22 -9.31
CA THR A 22 29.89 17.86 -9.64
C THR A 22 31.02 16.82 -9.76
N ARG A 23 30.82 15.65 -9.16
CA ARG A 23 31.64 14.45 -9.38
C ARG A 23 30.75 13.28 -9.77
N SER A 24 31.16 12.50 -10.76
CA SER A 24 30.44 11.29 -11.21
C SER A 24 31.26 10.04 -10.97
N VAL A 25 30.59 8.91 -10.76
CA VAL A 25 31.23 7.59 -10.70
C VAL A 25 31.58 7.15 -12.12
N ALA A 26 32.83 7.34 -12.52
CA ALA A 26 33.33 6.97 -13.85
C ALA A 26 34.30 5.78 -13.82
N ALA A 27 35.03 5.59 -12.72
CA ALA A 27 35.96 4.48 -12.53
C ALA A 27 35.73 3.77 -11.18
N THR A 28 36.29 2.56 -11.04
CA THR A 28 36.22 1.77 -9.80
C THR A 28 36.73 2.54 -8.57
N ARG A 29 37.74 3.39 -8.75
CA ARG A 29 38.25 4.24 -7.66
C ARG A 29 37.25 5.30 -7.19
N ASP A 30 36.43 5.83 -8.08
CA ASP A 30 35.37 6.76 -7.70
C ASP A 30 34.25 6.05 -6.94
N ALA A 31 33.95 4.80 -7.32
CA ALA A 31 32.99 3.96 -6.61
C ALA A 31 33.45 3.63 -5.19
N GLU A 32 34.71 3.21 -5.01
CA GLU A 32 35.33 3.01 -3.68
C GLU A 32 35.18 4.26 -2.82
N LEU A 33 35.54 5.42 -3.38
CA LEU A 33 35.49 6.67 -2.64
C LEU A 33 34.05 7.07 -2.29
N PHE A 34 33.08 6.87 -3.18
CA PHE A 34 31.68 7.15 -2.90
C PHE A 34 31.14 6.25 -1.78
N LEU A 35 31.37 4.94 -1.86
CA LEU A 35 30.93 3.97 -0.85
C LEU A 35 31.62 4.19 0.50
N GLU A 36 32.91 4.57 0.51
CA GLU A 36 33.61 5.00 1.74
C GLU A 36 33.01 6.30 2.29
N ALA A 37 32.74 7.29 1.43
CA ALA A 37 32.20 8.59 1.84
C ALA A 37 30.76 8.51 2.36
N PHE A 38 29.96 7.57 1.84
CA PHE A 38 28.63 7.24 2.32
C PHE A 38 28.69 6.67 3.74
N ARG A 39 29.56 5.67 3.98
CA ARG A 39 29.73 5.02 5.28
C ARG A 39 30.39 5.93 6.32
N ALA A 40 31.12 6.96 5.90
CA ALA A 40 31.75 7.93 6.79
C ALA A 40 30.77 8.97 7.38
N GLN A 41 29.50 8.95 6.98
CA GLN A 41 28.47 9.79 7.59
C GLN A 41 28.00 9.21 8.92
N HIS A 42 27.44 10.06 9.78
CA HIS A 42 27.06 9.68 11.15
C HIS A 42 25.74 8.91 11.24
N SER A 43 24.93 8.89 10.18
CA SER A 43 23.60 8.30 10.21
C SER A 43 23.23 7.77 8.82
N SER A 44 22.88 6.49 8.76
CA SER A 44 22.37 5.81 7.56
C SER A 44 21.09 6.48 7.04
N SER A 45 20.21 6.90 7.94
CA SER A 45 18.94 7.52 7.61
C SER A 45 19.11 8.90 6.96
N VAL A 46 20.05 9.72 7.43
CA VAL A 46 20.41 11.00 6.80
C VAL A 46 21.06 10.78 5.43
N CYS A 47 21.87 9.74 5.27
CA CYS A 47 22.42 9.40 3.95
C CYS A 47 21.34 9.06 2.95
N LEU A 48 20.37 8.23 3.33
CA LEU A 48 19.24 7.85 2.48
C LEU A 48 18.46 9.09 2.02
N GLU A 49 18.16 10.03 2.92
CA GLU A 49 17.51 11.29 2.56
C GLU A 49 18.35 12.13 1.58
N LEU A 50 19.65 12.24 1.81
CA LEU A 50 20.55 13.05 0.97
C LEU A 50 20.75 12.44 -0.42
N VAL A 51 20.83 11.12 -0.50
CA VAL A 51 20.99 10.36 -1.74
C VAL A 51 19.75 10.45 -2.60
N LEU A 52 18.58 10.27 -1.99
CA LEU A 52 17.31 10.30 -2.72
C LEU A 52 16.82 11.72 -3.00
N GLY A 53 17.17 12.71 -2.16
CA GLY A 53 16.90 14.12 -2.43
C GLY A 53 17.85 14.77 -3.46
N SER A 54 18.82 14.00 -3.95
CA SER A 54 19.77 14.43 -4.98
C SER A 54 19.35 13.87 -6.35
N SER A 55 19.47 14.69 -7.40
CA SER A 55 19.23 14.27 -8.78
C SER A 55 20.23 13.21 -9.29
N SER A 56 21.37 13.05 -8.63
CA SER A 56 22.46 12.16 -9.06
C SER A 56 22.80 11.08 -8.04
N GLY A 57 22.22 11.13 -6.83
CA GLY A 57 22.59 10.25 -5.73
C GLY A 57 22.25 8.79 -5.96
N LEU A 58 21.02 8.48 -6.38
CA LEU A 58 20.60 7.10 -6.65
C LEU A 58 21.42 6.49 -7.81
N ALA A 59 21.65 7.28 -8.88
CA ALA A 59 22.50 6.87 -9.98
C ALA A 59 23.97 6.64 -9.54
N ALA A 60 24.47 7.42 -8.58
CA ALA A 60 25.80 7.23 -8.01
C ALA A 60 25.90 5.93 -7.20
N VAL A 61 24.87 5.56 -6.41
CA VAL A 61 24.78 4.26 -5.74
C VAL A 61 24.80 3.13 -6.78
N GLN A 62 23.89 3.20 -7.74
CA GLN A 62 23.72 2.17 -8.76
C GLN A 62 25.00 1.95 -9.57
N LYS A 63 25.70 3.01 -9.97
CA LYS A 63 26.99 2.92 -10.68
C LYS A 63 28.10 2.39 -9.78
N SER A 64 28.09 2.74 -8.49
CA SER A 64 29.15 2.36 -7.54
C SER A 64 29.12 0.88 -7.21
N VAL A 65 27.94 0.31 -6.95
CA VAL A 65 27.81 -1.13 -6.63
C VAL A 65 28.11 -2.04 -7.82
N ARG A 66 27.98 -1.51 -9.05
CA ARG A 66 28.28 -2.21 -10.30
C ARG A 66 29.69 -1.97 -10.85
N ALA A 67 30.53 -1.20 -10.14
CA ALA A 67 31.84 -0.79 -10.65
C ALA A 67 32.86 -1.94 -10.78
N SER A 68 32.64 -3.06 -10.08
CA SER A 68 33.41 -4.30 -10.23
C SER A 68 32.59 -5.49 -9.70
N SER A 69 32.63 -6.62 -10.41
CA SER A 69 32.05 -7.90 -9.98
C SER A 69 33.04 -8.79 -9.23
N SER A 70 34.24 -8.29 -8.90
CA SER A 70 35.28 -9.08 -8.23
C SER A 70 34.97 -9.30 -6.75
N LEU A 71 35.31 -10.50 -6.23
CA LEU A 71 35.15 -10.84 -4.81
C LEU A 71 35.81 -9.82 -3.86
N PRO A 72 37.07 -9.37 -4.09
CA PRO A 72 37.70 -8.39 -3.20
C PRO A 72 36.95 -7.05 -3.15
N PHE A 73 36.39 -6.60 -4.28
CA PHE A 73 35.62 -5.35 -4.30
C PHE A 73 34.29 -5.49 -3.57
N ILE A 74 33.56 -6.59 -3.79
CA ILE A 74 32.27 -6.84 -3.15
C ILE A 74 32.43 -6.92 -1.62
N CYS A 75 33.39 -7.72 -1.13
CA CYS A 75 33.64 -7.86 0.31
C CYS A 75 34.21 -6.59 0.96
N SER A 76 35.03 -5.81 0.27
CA SER A 76 35.66 -4.61 0.87
C SER A 76 34.83 -3.33 0.75
N GLN A 77 33.93 -3.23 -0.23
CA GLN A 77 33.17 -2.01 -0.53
C GLN A 77 31.66 -2.21 -0.46
N VAL A 78 31.12 -3.18 -1.20
CA VAL A 78 29.67 -3.33 -1.40
C VAL A 78 28.99 -3.90 -0.15
N LEU A 79 29.47 -5.03 0.39
CA LEU A 79 28.88 -5.62 1.60
C LEU A 79 29.04 -4.71 2.83
N PRO A 80 30.18 -4.04 3.09
CA PRO A 80 30.25 -3.05 4.15
C PRO A 80 29.29 -1.86 3.98
N PHE A 81 28.96 -1.49 2.74
CA PHE A 81 27.93 -0.51 2.45
C PHE A 81 26.53 -1.04 2.79
N VAL A 82 26.19 -2.26 2.38
CA VAL A 82 24.93 -2.93 2.74
C VAL A 82 24.80 -3.07 4.26
N ARG A 83 25.88 -3.42 4.96
CA ARG A 83 25.91 -3.50 6.43
C ARG A 83 25.67 -2.14 7.11
N PHE A 84 26.12 -1.06 6.50
CA PHE A 84 25.80 0.28 7.02
C PHE A 84 24.31 0.61 6.85
N LEU A 85 23.66 0.07 5.81
CA LEU A 85 22.21 0.19 5.60
C LEU A 85 21.38 -0.69 6.54
N SER A 86 21.96 -1.75 7.13
CA SER A 86 21.24 -2.65 8.05
C SER A 86 21.02 -2.06 9.46
N GLN A 87 21.47 -0.84 9.70
CA GLN A 87 21.24 -0.11 10.95
C GLN A 87 19.74 0.20 11.15
N PRO A 88 19.17 0.03 12.36
CA PRO A 88 17.74 0.21 12.63
C PRO A 88 17.19 1.58 12.20
N GLU A 89 18.01 2.63 12.25
CA GLU A 89 17.66 3.99 11.87
C GLU A 89 17.32 4.12 10.38
N ALA A 90 17.92 3.29 9.52
CA ALA A 90 17.66 3.29 8.08
C ALA A 90 16.23 2.82 7.76
N LYS A 91 15.78 1.76 8.44
CA LYS A 91 14.43 1.21 8.30
C LYS A 91 13.38 2.05 9.04
N ALA A 92 13.79 2.77 10.09
CA ALA A 92 12.87 3.58 10.89
C ALA A 92 12.28 4.76 10.10
N ILE A 93 13.03 5.41 9.21
CA ILE A 93 12.54 6.60 8.45
C ILE A 93 11.68 6.17 7.26
N CYS A 94 10.56 6.87 7.05
CA CYS A 94 9.68 6.66 5.89
C CYS A 94 9.22 5.20 5.71
N GLU A 95 9.07 4.45 6.81
CA GLU A 95 8.70 3.01 6.80
C GLU A 95 9.66 2.13 6.01
N GLY A 96 10.93 2.53 5.92
CA GLY A 96 11.93 1.81 5.14
C GLY A 96 11.83 2.03 3.64
N ASN A 97 10.86 2.80 3.11
CA ASN A 97 10.74 3.07 1.67
C ASN A 97 12.02 3.65 1.05
N LEU A 98 12.71 4.53 1.79
CA LEU A 98 13.99 5.09 1.34
C LEU A 98 15.09 4.02 1.30
N LEU A 99 15.09 3.10 2.26
CA LEU A 99 16.00 1.96 2.28
C LEU A 99 15.71 1.02 1.10
N PHE A 100 14.44 0.69 0.85
CA PHE A 100 14.05 -0.20 -0.24
C PHE A 100 14.36 0.38 -1.63
N GLN A 101 14.28 1.70 -1.84
CA GLN A 101 14.74 2.31 -3.10
C GLN A 101 16.25 2.14 -3.32
N VAL A 102 17.04 2.24 -2.25
CA VAL A 102 18.48 2.00 -2.32
C VAL A 102 18.78 0.51 -2.52
N ILE A 103 18.02 -0.39 -1.89
CA ILE A 103 18.11 -1.84 -2.15
C ILE A 103 17.73 -2.15 -3.60
N GLY A 104 16.66 -1.54 -4.13
CA GLY A 104 16.28 -1.59 -5.55
C GLY A 104 17.45 -1.20 -6.45
N ALA A 105 18.13 -0.09 -6.18
CA ALA A 105 19.32 0.32 -6.93
C ALA A 105 20.55 -0.60 -6.78
N ILE A 106 20.58 -1.48 -5.77
CA ILE A 106 21.62 -2.52 -5.62
C ILE A 106 21.28 -3.73 -6.49
N VAL A 107 19.99 -4.11 -6.55
CA VAL A 107 19.54 -5.33 -7.21
C VAL A 107 19.07 -5.15 -8.64
N ASP A 108 18.73 -3.92 -9.05
CA ASP A 108 18.30 -3.58 -10.41
C ASP A 108 19.19 -2.48 -11.02
N PRO A 109 19.82 -2.73 -12.20
CA PRO A 109 19.94 -4.01 -12.91
C PRO A 109 20.62 -5.13 -12.11
N PRO A 110 20.32 -6.41 -12.41
CA PRO A 110 20.75 -7.58 -11.63
C PRO A 110 22.25 -7.88 -11.69
N THR A 111 23.06 -7.03 -12.33
CA THR A 111 24.50 -7.25 -12.49
C THR A 111 25.23 -7.35 -11.15
N ALA A 112 24.94 -6.46 -10.19
CA ALA A 112 25.57 -6.49 -8.88
C ALA A 112 25.00 -7.63 -8.01
N TRP A 113 23.67 -7.83 -8.05
CA TRP A 113 23.00 -8.94 -7.38
C TRP A 113 23.56 -10.31 -7.80
N ASN A 114 23.62 -10.59 -9.11
CA ASN A 114 24.13 -11.85 -9.65
C ASN A 114 25.59 -12.10 -9.26
N ALA A 115 26.41 -11.04 -9.19
CA ALA A 115 27.78 -11.17 -8.72
C ALA A 115 27.84 -11.53 -7.23
N ILE A 116 27.08 -10.84 -6.38
CA ILE A 116 27.00 -11.14 -4.94
C ILE A 116 26.51 -12.58 -4.72
N LEU A 117 25.41 -12.97 -5.37
CA LEU A 117 24.84 -14.30 -5.28
C LEU A 117 25.82 -15.38 -5.75
N GLY A 118 26.48 -15.17 -6.90
CA GLY A 118 27.46 -16.10 -7.45
C GLY A 118 28.66 -16.33 -6.52
N HIS A 119 29.17 -15.28 -5.88
CA HIS A 119 30.27 -15.40 -4.91
C HIS A 119 29.87 -16.08 -3.61
N TYR A 120 28.63 -15.87 -3.14
CA TYR A 120 28.08 -16.60 -2.01
C TYR A 120 28.00 -18.10 -2.29
N VAL A 121 27.40 -18.47 -3.44
CA VAL A 121 27.27 -19.87 -3.89
C VAL A 121 28.65 -20.52 -4.07
N ALA A 122 29.65 -19.76 -4.51
CA ALA A 122 31.03 -20.24 -4.61
C ALA A 122 31.77 -20.39 -3.25
N GLY A 123 31.13 -20.04 -2.13
CA GLY A 123 31.74 -20.10 -0.79
C GLY A 123 32.79 -19.01 -0.54
N GLY A 124 32.74 -17.90 -1.27
CA GLY A 124 33.75 -16.83 -1.20
C GLY A 124 33.61 -15.87 -0.02
N PHE A 125 32.52 -15.96 0.76
CA PHE A 125 32.20 -15.00 1.82
C PHE A 125 32.74 -15.43 3.20
N GLY A 126 33.27 -14.46 3.94
CA GLY A 126 33.55 -14.64 5.37
C GLY A 126 32.28 -14.58 6.23
N GLU A 127 32.40 -14.85 7.53
CA GLU A 127 31.25 -14.94 8.45
C GLU A 127 30.41 -13.65 8.48
N GLU A 128 31.04 -12.47 8.59
CA GLU A 128 30.33 -11.19 8.61
C GLU A 128 29.68 -10.83 7.25
N ASP A 129 30.25 -11.32 6.15
CA ASP A 129 29.74 -11.12 4.79
C ASP A 129 28.48 -11.96 4.58
N VAL A 130 28.46 -13.20 5.09
CA VAL A 130 27.28 -14.06 5.10
C VAL A 130 26.16 -13.46 5.96
N GLU A 131 26.46 -12.91 7.14
CA GLU A 131 25.45 -12.21 7.97
C GLU A 131 24.83 -11.03 7.23
N THR A 132 25.65 -10.24 6.55
CA THR A 132 25.18 -9.07 5.78
C THR A 132 24.31 -9.49 4.58
N PHE A 133 24.73 -10.54 3.88
CA PHE A 133 23.98 -11.09 2.75
C PHE A 133 22.65 -11.72 3.20
N ALA A 134 22.64 -12.47 4.31
CA ALA A 134 21.43 -13.06 4.86
C ALA A 134 20.40 -11.98 5.28
N TRP A 135 20.87 -10.86 5.86
CA TRP A 135 20.01 -9.71 6.14
C TRP A 135 19.40 -9.12 4.86
N LEU A 136 20.22 -8.91 3.81
CA LEU A 136 19.73 -8.37 2.53
C LEU A 136 18.65 -9.29 1.93
N CYS A 137 18.89 -10.60 1.90
CA CYS A 137 17.91 -11.58 1.45
C CYS A 137 16.62 -11.53 2.28
N SER A 138 16.73 -11.41 3.61
CA SER A 138 15.57 -11.29 4.49
C SER A 138 14.74 -10.05 4.17
N GLU A 139 15.37 -8.88 3.98
CA GLU A 139 14.65 -7.65 3.66
C GLU A 139 13.96 -7.71 2.29
N ILE A 140 14.60 -8.31 1.29
CA ILE A 140 14.02 -8.52 -0.06
C ILE A 140 12.81 -9.45 0.02
N VAL A 141 12.95 -10.61 0.68
CA VAL A 141 11.86 -11.60 0.79
C VAL A 141 10.67 -11.05 1.58
N MET A 142 10.91 -10.18 2.56
CA MET A 142 9.83 -9.52 3.32
C MET A 142 9.02 -8.52 2.47
N GLN A 143 9.49 -8.12 1.28
CA GLN A 143 8.71 -7.29 0.37
C GLN A 143 7.75 -8.12 -0.47
N SER A 144 6.58 -7.52 -0.77
CA SER A 144 5.53 -8.10 -1.62
C SER A 144 5.38 -7.37 -2.96
N THR A 145 6.33 -6.49 -3.32
CA THR A 145 6.26 -5.70 -4.57
C THR A 145 6.73 -6.51 -5.77
N ALA A 146 6.18 -6.20 -6.96
CA ALA A 146 6.55 -6.86 -8.21
C ALA A 146 8.04 -6.73 -8.54
N GLU A 147 8.68 -5.61 -8.16
CA GLU A 147 10.11 -5.33 -8.38
C GLU A 147 11.02 -6.39 -7.74
N PHE A 148 10.68 -6.90 -6.57
CA PHE A 148 11.49 -7.88 -5.84
C PHE A 148 11.06 -9.34 -6.07
N ALA A 149 9.97 -9.58 -6.81
CA ALA A 149 9.38 -10.91 -6.95
C ALA A 149 10.32 -11.91 -7.67
N SER A 150 11.00 -11.48 -8.74
CA SER A 150 11.96 -12.31 -9.47
C SER A 150 13.15 -12.69 -8.59
N ILE A 151 13.69 -11.72 -7.85
CA ILE A 151 14.82 -11.91 -6.94
C ILE A 151 14.43 -12.80 -5.77
N ALA A 152 13.23 -12.64 -5.23
CA ALA A 152 12.72 -13.50 -4.15
C ALA A 152 12.64 -14.98 -4.59
N ALA A 153 12.26 -15.26 -5.83
CA ALA A 153 12.25 -16.61 -6.39
C ALA A 153 13.67 -17.19 -6.55
N GLU A 154 14.65 -16.38 -6.95
CA GLU A 154 16.06 -16.78 -6.97
C GLU A 154 16.61 -17.09 -5.57
N ILE A 155 16.24 -16.28 -4.56
CA ILE A 155 16.60 -16.53 -3.16
C ILE A 155 16.03 -17.88 -2.71
N GLU A 156 14.76 -18.17 -3.02
CA GLU A 156 14.11 -19.44 -2.66
C GLU A 156 14.87 -20.64 -3.24
N SER A 157 15.19 -20.60 -4.54
CA SER A 157 15.96 -21.65 -5.21
C SER A 157 17.36 -21.81 -4.61
N THR A 158 18.02 -20.70 -4.26
CA THR A 158 19.37 -20.74 -3.67
C THR A 158 19.34 -21.37 -2.27
N MET A 159 18.32 -21.05 -1.46
CA MET A 159 18.17 -21.58 -0.10
C MET A 159 17.97 -23.10 -0.03
N GLN A 160 17.49 -23.73 -1.10
CA GLN A 160 17.39 -25.19 -1.19
C GLN A 160 18.77 -25.87 -1.23
N SER A 161 19.77 -25.22 -1.82
CA SER A 161 21.12 -25.77 -1.99
C SER A 161 22.15 -25.21 -1.00
N HIS A 162 21.99 -23.95 -0.58
CA HIS A 162 22.91 -23.20 0.28
C HIS A 162 22.13 -22.53 1.42
N SER A 163 21.68 -23.33 2.39
CA SER A 163 20.81 -22.84 3.47
C SER A 163 21.55 -22.03 4.54
N PHE A 164 20.94 -20.92 4.97
CA PHE A 164 21.37 -20.16 6.14
C PHE A 164 21.08 -20.88 7.48
N THR A 165 20.11 -21.81 7.53
CA THR A 165 19.68 -22.45 8.78
C THR A 165 20.68 -23.45 9.34
N SER A 166 21.60 -23.95 8.52
CA SER A 166 22.71 -24.82 8.93
C SER A 166 24.00 -24.06 9.27
N HIS A 167 23.99 -22.72 9.25
CA HIS A 167 25.19 -21.91 9.47
C HIS A 167 25.63 -21.87 10.94
N ALA A 168 26.92 -21.67 11.19
CA ALA A 168 27.50 -21.66 12.55
C ALA A 168 27.05 -20.45 13.39
N SER A 169 26.93 -19.26 12.76
CA SER A 169 26.43 -18.03 13.41
C SER A 169 24.93 -18.10 13.71
N SER A 170 24.56 -17.78 14.95
CA SER A 170 23.17 -17.75 15.41
C SER A 170 22.31 -16.71 14.69
N LYS A 171 22.89 -15.55 14.36
CA LYS A 171 22.17 -14.48 13.65
C LYS A 171 21.86 -14.84 12.21
N VAL A 172 22.79 -15.51 11.53
CA VAL A 172 22.57 -16.02 10.16
C VAL A 172 21.42 -17.04 10.17
N ARG A 173 21.39 -17.93 11.16
CA ARG A 173 20.29 -18.88 11.32
C ARG A 173 18.95 -18.18 11.55
N GLU A 174 18.91 -17.13 12.38
CA GLU A 174 17.70 -16.34 12.62
C GLU A 174 17.12 -15.76 11.31
N PHE A 175 17.95 -15.15 10.47
CA PHE A 175 17.52 -14.69 9.13
C PHE A 175 17.09 -15.86 8.24
N GLY A 176 17.81 -16.98 8.28
CA GLY A 176 17.45 -18.20 7.56
C GLY A 176 16.07 -18.73 7.94
N TYR A 177 15.76 -18.81 9.23
CA TYR A 177 14.45 -19.25 9.73
C TYR A 177 13.35 -18.26 9.31
N ARG A 178 13.61 -16.94 9.39
CA ARG A 178 12.68 -15.94 8.88
C ARG A 178 12.38 -16.15 7.40
N ILE A 179 13.41 -16.28 6.56
CA ILE A 179 13.25 -16.50 5.11
C ILE A 179 12.49 -17.80 4.82
N GLN A 180 12.79 -18.91 5.51
CA GLN A 180 12.05 -20.15 5.33
C GLN A 180 10.57 -20.01 5.73
N LYS A 181 10.31 -19.38 6.89
CA LYS A 181 8.96 -19.09 7.37
C LYS A 181 8.17 -18.24 6.37
N MET A 182 8.82 -17.25 5.74
CA MET A 182 8.23 -16.45 4.66
C MET A 182 7.73 -17.28 3.50
N PHE A 183 8.59 -18.14 2.94
CA PHE A 183 8.24 -18.99 1.81
C PHE A 183 7.17 -20.00 2.20
N GLN A 184 7.26 -20.58 3.40
CA GLN A 184 6.24 -21.50 3.92
C GLN A 184 4.88 -20.82 4.08
N MET A 185 4.81 -19.57 4.55
CA MET A 185 3.53 -18.84 4.64
C MET A 185 2.94 -18.48 3.28
N ARG A 186 3.80 -18.18 2.28
CA ARG A 186 3.37 -18.00 0.89
C ARG A 186 2.89 -19.32 0.25
N ALA A 187 3.56 -20.44 0.55
CA ALA A 187 3.27 -21.77 0.00
C ALA A 187 2.09 -22.48 0.67
N SER A 188 1.93 -22.38 2.00
CA SER A 188 0.82 -22.95 2.78
C SER A 188 -0.53 -22.30 2.47
N SER A 189 -0.50 -21.17 1.76
CA SER A 189 -1.68 -20.52 1.18
C SER A 189 -2.05 -21.15 -0.18
N GLY A 190 -1.20 -22.00 -0.77
CA GLY A 190 -1.39 -22.62 -2.10
C GLY A 190 -1.31 -24.15 -2.14
N THR A 191 -0.92 -24.84 -1.08
CA THR A 191 -0.85 -26.31 -1.04
C THR A 191 -2.19 -26.94 -0.69
N THR A 192 -3.02 -27.14 -1.71
CA THR A 192 -4.01 -28.22 -1.72
C THR A 192 -3.79 -29.05 -2.97
N SER A 193 -3.73 -30.38 -2.81
CA SER A 193 -3.79 -31.33 -3.91
C SER A 193 -4.95 -30.98 -4.83
N THR A 194 -4.69 -30.97 -6.14
CA THR A 194 -5.62 -30.63 -7.24
C THR A 194 -6.84 -31.55 -7.37
N GLU A 195 -7.16 -32.35 -6.35
CA GLU A 195 -8.25 -33.33 -6.36
C GLU A 195 -9.43 -32.98 -5.42
N ASP A 196 -9.31 -31.97 -4.55
CA ASP A 196 -10.42 -31.57 -3.67
C ASP A 196 -11.21 -30.38 -4.24
N LEU A 197 -12.40 -30.65 -4.78
CA LEU A 197 -13.40 -29.66 -5.19
C LEU A 197 -13.90 -28.76 -4.02
N GLU A 198 -13.49 -29.03 -2.79
CA GLU A 198 -13.90 -28.30 -1.56
C GLU A 198 -12.81 -27.36 -0.99
N GLY A 199 -11.60 -27.29 -1.58
CA GLY A 199 -10.50 -26.45 -1.11
C GLY A 199 -10.61 -24.94 -1.44
N PRO A 200 -9.70 -24.08 -0.95
CA PRO A 200 -9.71 -22.65 -1.28
C PRO A 200 -9.41 -22.40 -2.77
N GLY A 201 -10.11 -21.44 -3.39
CA GLY A 201 -9.89 -21.06 -4.79
C GLY A 201 -10.83 -21.70 -5.81
N GLY A 202 -10.95 -21.08 -6.98
CA GLY A 202 -11.59 -21.64 -8.18
C GLY A 202 -13.10 -21.41 -8.32
N ARG A 203 -13.74 -20.69 -7.39
CA ARG A 203 -15.20 -20.41 -7.43
C ARG A 203 -15.59 -19.22 -8.31
N HIS A 204 -14.69 -18.25 -8.46
CA HIS A 204 -14.83 -17.04 -9.27
C HIS A 204 -13.44 -16.43 -9.52
N ASP A 205 -13.36 -15.39 -10.37
CA ASP A 205 -12.13 -14.69 -10.76
C ASP A 205 -11.33 -14.09 -9.58
N ASN A 206 -12.00 -13.83 -8.45
CA ASN A 206 -11.40 -13.33 -7.22
C ASN A 206 -11.25 -14.36 -6.09
N ASP A 207 -11.47 -15.65 -6.37
CA ASP A 207 -11.25 -16.73 -5.40
C ASP A 207 -9.92 -17.42 -5.69
N PHE A 208 -8.88 -16.92 -5.04
CA PHE A 208 -7.53 -17.49 -5.09
C PHE A 208 -7.31 -18.41 -3.88
N ALA A 209 -6.51 -19.46 -4.06
CA ALA A 209 -6.07 -20.28 -2.92
C ALA A 209 -5.34 -19.41 -1.88
N ASP A 210 -4.41 -18.57 -2.36
CA ASP A 210 -3.71 -17.61 -1.53
C ASP A 210 -4.54 -16.34 -1.31
N PHE A 211 -5.01 -16.15 -0.08
CA PHE A 211 -5.83 -15.00 0.29
C PHE A 211 -5.14 -13.65 0.12
N ARG A 212 -3.81 -13.63 0.03
CA ARG A 212 -3.04 -12.41 -0.25
C ARG A 212 -3.23 -11.89 -1.66
N LYS A 213 -3.76 -12.70 -2.56
CA LYS A 213 -4.11 -12.32 -3.94
C LYS A 213 -5.57 -11.90 -4.10
N ILE A 214 -6.41 -12.13 -3.08
CA ILE A 214 -7.84 -11.80 -3.13
C ILE A 214 -8.01 -10.29 -3.00
N SER A 215 -8.68 -9.67 -3.97
CA SER A 215 -9.04 -8.25 -3.87
C SER A 215 -10.05 -8.03 -2.75
N ILE A 216 -9.80 -7.04 -1.87
CA ILE A 216 -10.70 -6.70 -0.76
C ILE A 216 -12.10 -6.39 -1.30
N TYR A 217 -12.18 -5.49 -2.28
CA TYR A 217 -13.41 -5.21 -3.01
C TYR A 217 -13.77 -6.38 -3.92
N PRO A 218 -15.06 -6.76 -4.02
CA PRO A 218 -15.46 -7.88 -4.86
C PRO A 218 -15.39 -7.53 -6.34
N THR A 219 -15.26 -8.57 -7.16
CA THR A 219 -15.43 -8.46 -8.61
C THR A 219 -16.90 -8.66 -9.00
N ARG A 220 -17.21 -8.39 -10.27
CA ARG A 220 -18.53 -8.69 -10.83
C ARG A 220 -18.86 -10.18 -10.72
N ASP A 221 -17.93 -11.04 -11.12
CA ASP A 221 -18.16 -12.48 -11.17
C ASP A 221 -18.38 -13.04 -9.76
N GLU A 222 -17.65 -12.54 -8.76
CA GLU A 222 -17.85 -12.87 -7.34
C GLU A 222 -19.26 -12.48 -6.84
N LEU A 223 -19.73 -11.27 -7.14
CA LEU A 223 -21.08 -10.84 -6.74
C LEU A 223 -22.20 -11.68 -7.35
N THR A 224 -21.97 -12.22 -8.55
CA THR A 224 -22.95 -13.06 -9.25
C THR A 224 -22.81 -14.55 -8.94
N SER A 225 -21.73 -14.96 -8.28
CA SER A 225 -21.49 -16.36 -7.96
C SER A 225 -22.51 -16.88 -6.96
N THR A 226 -23.06 -18.06 -7.24
CA THR A 226 -23.97 -18.78 -6.33
C THR A 226 -23.26 -19.90 -5.57
N MET A 227 -21.95 -20.06 -5.77
CA MET A 227 -21.17 -21.08 -5.07
C MET A 227 -21.01 -20.71 -3.61
N GLN A 228 -21.00 -21.72 -2.73
CA GLN A 228 -20.75 -21.46 -1.31
C GLN A 228 -19.29 -20.99 -1.13
N PRO A 229 -19.08 -19.89 -0.40
CA PRO A 229 -17.74 -19.45 -0.05
C PRO A 229 -16.98 -20.47 0.81
N PHE A 230 -15.66 -20.38 0.80
CA PHE A 230 -14.79 -21.25 1.57
C PHE A 230 -14.35 -20.62 2.89
N TYR A 231 -14.59 -21.33 4.00
CA TYR A 231 -14.03 -21.05 5.31
C TYR A 231 -13.66 -22.36 5.97
N ARG A 232 -12.67 -22.31 6.87
CA ARG A 232 -12.27 -23.44 7.71
C ARG A 232 -12.94 -23.36 9.06
N ARG A 233 -13.20 -24.52 9.66
CA ARG A 233 -13.64 -24.58 11.05
C ARG A 233 -12.46 -24.31 11.99
N ALA A 234 -12.74 -23.77 13.17
CA ALA A 234 -11.71 -23.52 14.17
C ALA A 234 -10.95 -24.81 14.56
N ASP A 235 -11.62 -25.96 14.58
CA ASP A 235 -11.00 -27.24 14.90
C ASP A 235 -10.10 -27.77 13.77
N GLU A 236 -10.42 -27.47 12.51
CA GLU A 236 -9.57 -27.79 11.34
C GLU A 236 -8.26 -27.00 11.39
N VAL A 237 -8.33 -25.70 11.74
CA VAL A 237 -7.14 -24.87 11.95
C VAL A 237 -6.33 -25.38 13.13
N ALA A 238 -6.98 -25.70 14.25
CA ALA A 238 -6.29 -26.21 15.45
C ALA A 238 -5.59 -27.57 15.21
N LYS A 239 -6.13 -28.42 14.32
CA LYS A 239 -5.54 -29.71 13.95
C LYS A 239 -4.49 -29.64 12.84
N SER A 240 -4.32 -28.49 12.19
CA SER A 240 -3.32 -28.34 11.13
C SER A 240 -1.91 -28.45 11.69
N ASP A 241 -0.95 -28.74 10.80
CA ASP A 241 0.47 -28.71 11.16
C ASP A 241 0.86 -27.35 11.77
N LEU A 242 1.73 -27.37 12.77
CA LEU A 242 2.17 -26.20 13.53
C LEU A 242 2.84 -25.18 12.61
N ALA A 243 3.58 -25.64 11.60
CA ALA A 243 4.28 -24.79 10.63
C ALA A 243 3.30 -24.00 9.72
N GLU A 244 2.11 -24.54 9.45
CA GLU A 244 1.12 -23.93 8.56
C GLU A 244 -0.03 -23.22 9.31
N ARG A 245 -0.16 -23.47 10.62
CA ARG A 245 -1.33 -23.05 11.42
C ARG A 245 -1.55 -21.54 11.42
N ALA A 246 -0.48 -20.76 11.56
CA ALA A 246 -0.58 -19.29 11.54
C ALA A 246 -1.09 -18.78 10.18
N GLY A 247 -0.58 -19.32 9.08
CA GLY A 247 -1.05 -18.98 7.74
C GLY A 247 -2.52 -19.34 7.52
N LYS A 248 -2.94 -20.55 7.90
CA LYS A 248 -4.33 -21.00 7.81
C LYS A 248 -5.27 -20.19 8.70
N HIS A 249 -4.82 -19.78 9.89
CA HIS A 249 -5.59 -18.94 10.80
C HIS A 249 -5.82 -17.54 10.21
N LEU A 250 -4.76 -16.89 9.71
CA LEU A 250 -4.86 -15.57 9.08
C LEU A 250 -5.74 -15.59 7.82
N ASP A 251 -5.59 -16.62 6.97
CA ASP A 251 -6.47 -16.85 5.81
C ASP A 251 -7.93 -16.93 6.24
N ASN A 252 -8.23 -17.74 7.27
CA ASN A 252 -9.59 -17.90 7.76
C ASN A 252 -10.16 -16.60 8.33
N GLN A 253 -9.39 -15.87 9.15
CA GLN A 253 -9.81 -14.58 9.73
C GLN A 253 -10.06 -13.53 8.64
N PHE A 254 -9.21 -13.49 7.60
CA PHE A 254 -9.41 -12.62 6.45
C PHE A 254 -10.70 -12.97 5.70
N ARG A 255 -10.93 -14.24 5.35
CA ARG A 255 -12.12 -14.67 4.60
C ARG A 255 -13.40 -14.45 5.40
N LEU A 256 -13.40 -14.73 6.70
CA LEU A 256 -14.56 -14.51 7.58
C LEU A 256 -14.92 -13.02 7.66
N LEU A 257 -13.95 -12.15 7.98
CA LEU A 257 -14.20 -10.72 8.07
C LEU A 257 -14.61 -10.12 6.72
N ARG A 258 -14.04 -10.63 5.63
CA ARG A 258 -14.39 -10.19 4.27
C ARG A 258 -15.81 -10.61 3.91
N GLU A 259 -16.26 -11.80 4.33
CA GLU A 259 -17.64 -12.22 4.10
C GLU A 259 -18.64 -11.36 4.85
N ASP A 260 -18.36 -10.98 6.10
CA ASP A 260 -19.23 -10.05 6.85
C ASP A 260 -19.42 -8.74 6.07
N MET A 261 -18.33 -8.20 5.53
CA MET A 261 -18.36 -7.01 4.66
C MET A 261 -19.16 -7.26 3.36
N LEU A 262 -18.93 -8.40 2.70
CA LEU A 262 -19.61 -8.74 1.44
C LEU A 262 -21.09 -9.01 1.62
N ALA A 263 -21.51 -9.60 2.74
CA ALA A 263 -22.90 -9.85 3.05
C ALA A 263 -23.68 -8.53 3.11
N GLU A 264 -23.20 -7.55 3.87
CA GLU A 264 -23.80 -6.20 3.92
C GLU A 264 -23.83 -5.54 2.54
N LEU A 265 -22.73 -5.65 1.79
CA LEU A 265 -22.61 -5.08 0.46
C LEU A 265 -23.60 -5.70 -0.54
N ARG A 266 -23.77 -7.03 -0.52
CA ARG A 266 -24.73 -7.74 -1.38
C ARG A 266 -26.16 -7.30 -1.06
N GLU A 267 -26.49 -7.09 0.21
CA GLU A 267 -27.81 -6.57 0.61
C GLU A 267 -28.04 -5.15 0.08
N ASP A 268 -27.07 -4.25 0.23
CA ASP A 268 -27.14 -2.88 -0.29
C ASP A 268 -27.30 -2.85 -1.82
N LEU A 269 -26.56 -3.69 -2.54
CA LEU A 269 -26.64 -3.80 -3.99
C LEU A 269 -27.97 -4.38 -4.47
N GLN A 270 -28.49 -5.44 -3.83
CA GLN A 270 -29.80 -6.01 -4.14
C GLN A 270 -30.93 -4.99 -3.93
N ASN A 271 -30.81 -4.16 -2.90
CA ASN A 271 -31.73 -3.05 -2.65
C ASN A 271 -31.63 -1.99 -3.75
N ALA A 272 -30.42 -1.62 -4.17
CA ALA A 272 -30.18 -0.64 -5.24
C ALA A 272 -30.75 -1.11 -6.59
N MET A 273 -30.64 -2.40 -6.89
CA MET A 273 -31.14 -3.02 -8.12
C MET A 273 -32.66 -3.32 -8.08
N GLY A 274 -33.37 -2.94 -7.01
CA GLY A 274 -34.82 -3.12 -6.89
C GLY A 274 -35.28 -4.57 -6.67
N GLN A 275 -34.36 -5.48 -6.30
CA GLN A 275 -34.63 -6.90 -6.10
C GLN A 275 -35.24 -7.22 -4.72
N ARG A 276 -35.14 -6.29 -3.76
CA ARG A 276 -35.75 -6.38 -2.42
C ARG A 276 -36.49 -5.08 -2.06
N THR A 277 -37.65 -5.22 -1.40
CA THR A 277 -38.47 -4.11 -0.91
C THR A 277 -38.15 -3.77 0.55
N LEU A 278 -36.94 -3.28 0.81
CA LEU A 278 -36.61 -2.63 2.10
C LEU A 278 -36.96 -1.13 2.07
N ARG A 279 -37.21 -0.55 3.26
CA ARG A 279 -37.67 0.84 3.44
C ARG A 279 -36.68 1.94 3.03
N ARG A 280 -35.41 1.62 2.73
CA ARG A 280 -34.36 2.61 2.44
C ARG A 280 -34.10 2.70 0.94
N ARG A 281 -34.30 3.89 0.35
CA ARG A 281 -33.95 4.18 -1.05
C ARG A 281 -32.45 4.40 -1.15
N VAL A 282 -31.78 3.59 -1.97
CA VAL A 282 -30.37 3.82 -2.35
C VAL A 282 -30.29 5.11 -3.15
N HIS A 283 -29.29 5.95 -2.84
CA HIS A 283 -29.07 7.20 -3.57
C HIS A 283 -28.31 6.91 -4.87
N VAL A 284 -28.97 7.11 -6.01
CA VAL A 284 -28.42 6.84 -7.34
C VAL A 284 -28.05 8.16 -8.00
N LEU A 285 -26.80 8.28 -8.44
CA LEU A 285 -26.30 9.38 -9.26
C LEU A 285 -26.10 8.88 -10.67
N GLY A 286 -26.76 9.46 -11.66
CA GLY A 286 -26.72 8.93 -13.02
C GLY A 286 -26.57 9.98 -14.11
N GLY A 287 -26.43 9.49 -15.34
CA GLY A 287 -25.97 10.32 -16.46
C GLY A 287 -24.53 10.77 -16.22
N LEU A 288 -23.69 9.86 -15.73
CA LEU A 288 -22.30 10.17 -15.43
C LEU A 288 -21.51 10.33 -16.73
N PHE A 289 -20.85 11.47 -16.88
CA PHE A 289 -19.95 11.71 -18.00
C PHE A 289 -18.56 12.11 -17.50
N PRO A 290 -17.50 11.39 -17.89
CA PRO A 290 -16.14 11.65 -17.44
C PRO A 290 -15.58 12.89 -18.12
N MET A 291 -14.92 13.73 -17.33
CA MET A 291 -14.45 15.04 -17.77
C MET A 291 -12.93 15.12 -17.86
N SER A 292 -12.24 14.53 -16.90
CA SER A 292 -10.79 14.59 -16.77
C SER A 292 -10.33 13.67 -15.64
N ILE A 293 -9.06 13.29 -15.62
CA ILE A 293 -8.42 12.70 -14.44
C ILE A 293 -7.74 13.81 -13.65
N ASP A 294 -8.06 13.90 -12.35
CA ASP A 294 -7.42 14.84 -11.44
C ASP A 294 -6.37 14.13 -10.59
N THR A 295 -5.16 14.68 -10.61
CA THR A 295 -4.04 14.26 -9.78
C THR A 295 -3.93 15.09 -8.49
N VAL A 296 -4.81 16.09 -8.30
CA VAL A 296 -4.95 17.00 -7.14
C VAL A 296 -3.68 17.82 -6.80
N ASP A 297 -3.87 19.01 -6.23
CA ASP A 297 -2.78 19.92 -5.83
C ASP A 297 -1.82 19.24 -4.83
N ALA A 298 -0.51 19.30 -5.12
CA ALA A 298 0.56 18.53 -4.50
C ALA A 298 0.88 18.91 -3.03
N ARG A 299 -0.07 19.52 -2.31
CA ARG A 299 0.03 19.89 -0.88
C ARG A 299 -0.30 18.73 0.05
N ARG A 300 -1.07 17.74 -0.38
CA ARG A 300 -1.39 16.53 0.38
C ARG A 300 -1.46 15.36 -0.59
N GLY A 301 -0.64 14.34 -0.38
CA GLY A 301 -0.58 13.18 -1.28
C GLY A 301 -1.97 12.59 -1.47
N ARG A 302 -2.52 12.67 -2.68
CA ARG A 302 -3.84 12.10 -3.01
C ARG A 302 -3.71 11.34 -4.31
N LEU A 303 -4.32 10.16 -4.35
CA LEU A 303 -4.33 9.31 -5.53
C LEU A 303 -5.15 9.94 -6.66
N CYS A 304 -4.89 9.51 -7.89
CA CYS A 304 -5.63 9.93 -9.06
C CYS A 304 -7.12 9.62 -8.89
N ASN A 305 -7.97 10.55 -9.32
CA ASN A 305 -9.42 10.36 -9.31
C ASN A 305 -10.04 10.80 -10.64
N LEU A 306 -11.06 10.06 -11.08
CA LEU A 306 -11.82 10.36 -12.28
C LEU A 306 -12.86 11.42 -11.95
N ARG A 307 -12.77 12.60 -12.55
CA ARG A 307 -13.79 13.63 -12.41
C ARG A 307 -14.94 13.32 -13.35
N VAL A 308 -16.14 13.22 -12.79
CA VAL A 308 -17.37 12.94 -13.52
C VAL A 308 -18.39 14.04 -13.29
N SER A 309 -19.06 14.45 -14.36
CA SER A 309 -20.29 15.24 -14.26
C SER A 309 -21.49 14.33 -14.02
N VAL A 310 -22.52 14.85 -13.36
CA VAL A 310 -23.74 14.10 -13.03
C VAL A 310 -24.97 14.76 -13.60
N GLY A 311 -25.73 14.01 -14.39
CA GLY A 311 -26.96 14.48 -15.02
C GLY A 311 -28.18 14.49 -14.08
N TYR A 312 -28.31 13.50 -13.20
CA TYR A 312 -29.42 13.40 -12.24
C TYR A 312 -29.02 12.71 -10.93
N GLY A 313 -29.87 12.81 -9.90
CA GLY A 313 -29.62 12.34 -8.54
C GLY A 313 -29.19 13.45 -7.57
N LEU A 314 -28.95 14.67 -8.06
CA LEU A 314 -28.69 15.87 -7.24
C LEU A 314 -29.70 17.00 -7.55
N GLU A 315 -30.98 16.65 -7.73
CA GLU A 315 -32.03 17.59 -8.13
C GLU A 315 -32.21 18.75 -7.14
N GLN A 316 -31.82 18.54 -5.88
CA GLN A 316 -31.78 19.56 -4.83
C GLN A 316 -30.91 20.77 -5.21
N LEU A 317 -29.88 20.57 -6.06
CA LEU A 317 -29.00 21.63 -6.55
C LEU A 317 -29.52 22.28 -7.84
N ALA A 318 -30.36 21.59 -8.62
CA ALA A 318 -30.78 22.02 -9.95
C ALA A 318 -31.47 23.39 -9.94
N ASN A 319 -32.26 23.68 -8.91
CA ASN A 319 -33.06 24.92 -8.79
C ASN A 319 -32.30 26.11 -8.18
N PHE A 320 -31.03 25.96 -7.85
CA PHE A 320 -30.23 27.00 -7.22
C PHE A 320 -29.27 27.67 -8.21
N THR A 321 -29.11 28.98 -8.07
CA THR A 321 -27.99 29.72 -8.70
C THR A 321 -26.66 29.25 -8.12
N ALA A 322 -25.54 29.49 -8.82
CA ALA A 322 -24.21 29.08 -8.34
C ALA A 322 -23.88 29.56 -6.91
N GLY A 323 -24.27 30.80 -6.57
CA GLY A 323 -24.10 31.34 -5.21
C GLY A 323 -24.97 30.61 -4.16
N GLN A 324 -26.20 30.27 -4.51
CA GLN A 324 -27.11 29.51 -3.65
C GLN A 324 -26.66 28.06 -3.48
N ARG A 325 -26.16 27.40 -4.55
CA ARG A 325 -25.56 26.05 -4.48
C ARG A 325 -24.41 26.04 -3.49
N LYS A 326 -23.54 27.05 -3.54
CA LYS A 326 -22.38 27.16 -2.64
C LYS A 326 -22.80 27.25 -1.18
N LEU A 327 -23.76 28.11 -0.85
CA LEU A 327 -24.32 28.24 0.51
C LEU A 327 -24.97 26.93 0.97
N PHE A 328 -25.81 26.33 0.14
CA PHE A 328 -26.48 25.08 0.46
C PHE A 328 -25.51 23.93 0.75
N LEU A 329 -24.44 23.80 -0.04
CA LEU A 329 -23.40 22.78 0.15
C LEU A 329 -22.53 23.02 1.41
N GLN A 330 -22.39 24.27 1.84
CA GLN A 330 -21.74 24.62 3.11
C GLN A 330 -22.60 24.22 4.30
N ASP A 331 -23.91 24.49 4.23
CA ASP A 331 -24.87 24.15 5.29
C ASP A 331 -25.18 22.65 5.35
N ASN A 332 -25.00 21.92 4.24
CA ASN A 332 -25.28 20.49 4.12
C ASN A 332 -24.02 19.68 3.77
N PRO A 333 -23.03 19.57 4.68
CA PRO A 333 -21.83 18.77 4.44
C PRO A 333 -22.10 17.27 4.33
N GLY A 334 -23.29 16.83 4.75
CA GLY A 334 -23.75 15.45 4.66
C GLY A 334 -24.23 15.02 3.28
N LEU A 335 -24.50 15.96 2.35
CA LEU A 335 -24.87 15.62 0.97
C LEU A 335 -23.62 15.14 0.22
N LEU A 336 -23.66 13.88 -0.22
CA LEU A 336 -22.57 13.20 -0.93
C LEU A 336 -21.23 13.37 -0.19
N ARG A 337 -21.12 12.77 1.00
CA ARG A 337 -19.96 12.92 1.89
C ARG A 337 -18.68 12.51 1.16
N HIS A 338 -17.58 13.18 1.48
CA HIS A 338 -16.27 12.71 1.03
C HIS A 338 -16.01 11.30 1.61
N GLN A 339 -15.44 10.43 0.80
CA GLN A 339 -15.21 9.00 1.11
C GLN A 339 -16.51 8.19 1.24
N SER A 340 -17.65 8.70 0.76
CA SER A 340 -18.83 7.85 0.54
C SER A 340 -18.45 6.75 -0.46
N PHE A 341 -18.73 5.51 -0.08
CA PHE A 341 -18.49 4.34 -0.91
C PHE A 341 -19.65 4.12 -1.88
N GLY A 342 -19.35 3.58 -3.05
CA GLY A 342 -20.39 3.21 -3.99
C GLY A 342 -19.90 2.33 -5.13
N ALA A 343 -20.87 1.74 -5.82
CA ALA A 343 -20.65 0.88 -6.97
C ALA A 343 -20.98 1.61 -8.27
N ILE A 344 -20.19 1.33 -9.30
CA ILE A 344 -20.40 1.86 -10.65
C ILE A 344 -21.20 0.84 -11.42
N ARG A 345 -22.37 1.28 -11.88
CA ARG A 345 -23.30 0.50 -12.69
C ARG A 345 -23.26 0.98 -14.14
N CYS A 346 -23.03 0.04 -15.05
CA CYS A 346 -23.08 0.22 -16.50
C CYS A 346 -24.09 -0.77 -17.08
N ASP A 347 -25.17 -0.27 -17.68
CA ASP A 347 -26.20 -1.08 -18.35
C ASP A 347 -26.67 -2.29 -17.51
N ASP A 348 -27.05 -2.02 -16.25
CA ASP A 348 -27.47 -2.99 -15.23
C ASP A 348 -26.40 -3.94 -14.66
N ALA A 349 -25.14 -3.81 -15.07
CA ALA A 349 -24.02 -4.56 -14.50
C ALA A 349 -23.16 -3.69 -13.59
N ILE A 350 -22.72 -4.22 -12.45
CA ILE A 350 -21.67 -3.60 -11.64
C ILE A 350 -20.32 -3.85 -12.29
N ILE A 351 -19.57 -2.78 -12.54
CA ILE A 351 -18.28 -2.82 -13.26
C ILE A 351 -17.09 -2.36 -12.41
N GLY A 352 -17.36 -1.80 -11.22
CA GLY A 352 -16.30 -1.40 -10.29
C GLY A 352 -16.84 -0.68 -9.06
N PHE A 353 -15.93 -0.32 -8.16
CA PHE A 353 -16.21 0.39 -6.92
C PHE A 353 -15.33 1.61 -6.79
N ALA A 354 -15.86 2.67 -6.17
CA ALA A 354 -15.14 3.91 -5.99
C ALA A 354 -15.59 4.66 -4.72
N LEU A 355 -14.72 5.54 -4.26
CA LEU A 355 -14.93 6.45 -3.15
C LEU A 355 -15.13 7.88 -3.68
N VAL A 356 -16.08 8.60 -3.13
CA VAL A 356 -16.38 9.97 -3.54
C VAL A 356 -15.28 10.94 -3.09
N VAL A 357 -14.71 11.68 -4.04
CA VAL A 357 -13.89 12.87 -3.79
C VAL A 357 -14.76 14.11 -3.92
N ARG A 358 -15.19 14.64 -2.77
CA ARG A 358 -16.08 15.81 -2.70
C ARG A 358 -15.26 17.10 -2.84
N ASN A 359 -15.63 17.93 -3.81
CA ASN A 359 -15.16 19.31 -3.94
C ASN A 359 -16.36 20.24 -4.13
N ASN A 360 -16.56 21.18 -3.19
CA ASN A 360 -17.68 22.10 -3.25
C ASN A 360 -17.62 23.01 -4.48
N ASP A 361 -16.44 23.40 -4.95
CA ASP A 361 -16.31 24.27 -6.13
C ASP A 361 -16.70 23.53 -7.42
N ASP A 362 -16.56 22.20 -7.44
CA ASP A 362 -16.98 21.36 -8.57
C ASP A 362 -18.46 21.00 -8.52
N LEU A 363 -19.02 20.78 -7.33
CA LEU A 363 -20.45 20.51 -7.14
C LEU A 363 -21.34 21.73 -7.43
N VAL A 364 -20.79 22.94 -7.43
CA VAL A 364 -21.52 24.17 -7.79
C VAL A 364 -21.76 24.29 -9.31
N ARG A 365 -20.98 23.58 -10.13
CA ARG A 365 -21.08 23.61 -11.60
C ARG A 365 -22.44 23.10 -12.10
N ASP A 366 -22.76 23.37 -13.36
CA ASP A 366 -23.97 22.92 -14.02
C ASP A 366 -23.63 22.24 -15.36
N PRO A 367 -23.77 20.91 -15.49
CA PRO A 367 -24.14 19.95 -14.44
C PRO A 367 -23.10 19.87 -13.29
N PRO A 368 -23.48 19.43 -12.08
CA PRO A 368 -22.54 19.25 -10.96
C PRO A 368 -21.43 18.25 -11.29
N VAL A 369 -20.25 18.43 -10.71
CA VAL A 369 -19.07 17.56 -10.91
C VAL A 369 -18.54 17.08 -9.56
N PHE A 370 -18.12 15.81 -9.50
CA PHE A 370 -17.41 15.25 -8.34
C PHE A 370 -16.35 14.25 -8.81
N GLY A 371 -15.41 13.88 -7.93
CA GLY A 371 -14.38 12.89 -8.24
C GLY A 371 -14.76 11.49 -7.76
N LEU A 372 -14.33 10.49 -8.50
CA LEU A 372 -14.39 9.06 -8.15
C LEU A 372 -12.96 8.54 -7.99
N GLN A 373 -12.61 8.17 -6.77
CA GLN A 373 -11.32 7.55 -6.45
C GLN A 373 -11.48 6.04 -6.42
N PHE A 374 -10.73 5.35 -7.27
CA PHE A 374 -10.73 3.89 -7.36
C PHE A 374 -9.66 3.29 -6.45
N SER A 375 -9.80 2.00 -6.13
CA SER A 375 -8.80 1.26 -5.36
C SER A 375 -7.51 1.02 -6.15
N SER A 376 -7.59 0.96 -7.47
CA SER A 376 -6.45 0.79 -8.37
C SER A 376 -6.65 1.56 -9.70
N PRO A 377 -5.56 1.96 -10.38
CA PRO A 377 -5.59 2.50 -11.74
C PRO A 377 -6.32 1.58 -12.73
N ASP A 378 -6.03 0.27 -12.71
CA ASP A 378 -6.69 -0.75 -13.54
C ASP A 378 -8.23 -0.73 -13.43
N ALA A 379 -8.77 -0.55 -12.22
CA ALA A 379 -10.22 -0.45 -12.03
C ALA A 379 -10.81 0.81 -12.69
N MET A 380 -10.08 1.93 -12.67
CA MET A 380 -10.48 3.16 -13.37
C MET A 380 -10.41 2.98 -14.89
N ILE A 381 -9.34 2.36 -15.41
CA ILE A 381 -9.16 2.08 -16.84
C ILE A 381 -10.28 1.18 -17.37
N LYS A 382 -10.67 0.14 -16.62
CA LYS A 382 -11.82 -0.71 -16.96
C LYS A 382 -13.11 0.10 -17.12
N VAL A 383 -13.38 1.04 -16.21
CA VAL A 383 -14.54 1.93 -16.34
C VAL A 383 -14.43 2.83 -17.55
N ILE A 384 -13.27 3.43 -17.78
CA ILE A 384 -13.03 4.31 -18.95
C ILE A 384 -13.25 3.53 -20.26
N LYS A 385 -12.75 2.30 -20.35
CA LYS A 385 -12.90 1.41 -21.51
C LYS A 385 -14.37 1.07 -21.83
N MET A 386 -15.26 1.09 -20.85
CA MET A 386 -16.69 0.74 -21.02
C MET A 386 -17.57 1.92 -21.41
N LEU A 387 -17.14 3.16 -21.17
CA LEU A 387 -17.87 4.39 -21.47
C LEU A 387 -18.58 4.47 -22.83
N PRO A 388 -17.93 4.18 -23.97
CA PRO A 388 -18.55 4.33 -25.30
C PRO A 388 -19.65 3.34 -25.58
N LYS A 389 -19.57 2.16 -24.94
CA LYS A 389 -20.50 1.06 -25.13
C LYS A 389 -21.67 1.18 -24.17
N ALA A 390 -21.51 1.97 -23.11
CA ALA A 390 -22.51 2.18 -22.07
C ALA A 390 -23.67 3.03 -22.58
N ARG A 391 -24.89 2.54 -22.45
CA ARG A 391 -26.11 3.36 -22.63
C ARG A 391 -26.38 4.21 -21.40
N SER A 392 -25.99 3.70 -20.23
CA SER A 392 -26.19 4.32 -18.93
C SER A 392 -25.00 4.06 -18.04
N LEU A 393 -24.49 5.13 -17.41
CA LEU A 393 -23.46 5.04 -16.38
C LEU A 393 -23.96 5.73 -15.11
N GLU A 394 -23.91 5.02 -14.00
CA GLU A 394 -24.44 5.45 -12.72
C GLU A 394 -23.51 5.06 -11.56
N PHE A 395 -23.61 5.82 -10.47
CA PHE A 395 -22.93 5.56 -9.22
C PHE A 395 -23.99 5.36 -8.13
N LEU A 396 -24.00 4.16 -7.55
CA LEU A 396 -24.89 3.74 -6.49
C LEU A 396 -24.17 4.00 -5.16
N VAL A 397 -24.67 4.94 -4.35
CA VAL A 397 -24.09 5.21 -3.02
C VAL A 397 -24.49 4.09 -2.07
N ILE A 398 -23.51 3.45 -1.44
CA ILE A 398 -23.66 2.28 -0.58
C ILE A 398 -23.40 2.69 0.87
N ASP A 399 -24.24 2.19 1.79
CA ASP A 399 -24.16 2.53 3.21
C ASP A 399 -23.24 1.61 4.01
N THR A 400 -22.88 0.45 3.45
CA THR A 400 -21.89 -0.48 4.00
C THR A 400 -20.64 0.27 4.47
N PRO A 401 -20.25 0.16 5.75
CA PRO A 401 -19.16 0.94 6.35
C PRO A 401 -17.79 0.34 5.99
N ILE A 402 -17.45 0.32 4.70
CA ILE A 402 -16.18 -0.20 4.16
C ILE A 402 -14.95 0.34 4.91
N PHE A 403 -14.99 1.59 5.36
CA PHE A 403 -13.92 2.21 6.13
C PHE A 403 -13.57 1.49 7.44
N ALA A 404 -14.46 0.63 7.95
CA ALA A 404 -14.22 -0.20 9.13
C ALA A 404 -13.59 -1.55 8.79
N TYR A 405 -13.84 -2.08 7.59
CA TYR A 405 -13.36 -3.39 7.15
C TYR A 405 -12.06 -3.31 6.36
N GLU A 406 -11.99 -2.44 5.35
CA GLU A 406 -10.88 -2.38 4.39
C GLU A 406 -9.52 -2.23 5.06
N PRO A 407 -9.31 -1.33 6.05
CA PRO A 407 -8.00 -1.20 6.67
C PRO A 407 -7.60 -2.45 7.47
N VAL A 408 -8.55 -3.13 8.10
CA VAL A 408 -8.31 -4.36 8.87
C VAL A 408 -7.99 -5.51 7.94
N LEU A 409 -8.78 -5.69 6.87
CA LEU A 409 -8.55 -6.69 5.83
C LEU A 409 -7.19 -6.50 5.17
N SER A 410 -6.84 -5.27 4.82
CA SER A 410 -5.54 -4.91 4.26
C SER A 410 -4.39 -5.26 5.21
N ARG A 411 -4.54 -5.02 6.52
CA ARG A 411 -3.54 -5.42 7.52
C ARG A 411 -3.43 -6.93 7.67
N LEU A 412 -4.53 -7.67 7.73
CA LEU A 412 -4.50 -9.14 7.76
C LEU A 412 -3.85 -9.72 6.50
N GLN A 413 -4.15 -9.15 5.33
CA GLN A 413 -3.59 -9.56 4.06
C GLN A 413 -2.07 -9.37 3.99
N ASN A 414 -1.60 -8.25 4.54
CA ASN A 414 -0.18 -7.90 4.58
C ASN A 414 0.55 -8.44 5.81
N LEU A 415 -0.15 -9.10 6.75
CA LEU A 415 0.49 -9.71 7.90
C LEU A 415 1.32 -10.91 7.45
N VAL A 416 2.61 -10.67 7.53
CA VAL A 416 3.63 -11.61 7.15
C VAL A 416 3.88 -12.57 8.30
N GLU A 417 4.30 -12.08 9.46
CA GLU A 417 4.53 -12.88 10.67
C GLU A 417 3.45 -12.59 11.70
N LEU A 418 2.90 -13.63 12.34
CA LEU A 418 1.96 -13.47 13.44
C LEU A 418 2.74 -13.35 14.76
N PRO A 419 2.74 -12.17 15.43
CA PRO A 419 3.36 -12.02 16.74
C PRO A 419 2.64 -12.91 17.75
N LEU A 420 3.40 -13.48 18.70
CA LEU A 420 2.88 -14.38 19.73
C LEU A 420 2.20 -15.65 19.18
N GLU A 421 2.51 -16.10 17.96
CA GLU A 421 1.86 -17.27 17.33
C GLU A 421 1.87 -18.52 18.21
N THR A 422 2.96 -18.76 18.94
CA THR A 422 3.09 -19.92 19.82
C THR A 422 2.16 -19.81 21.02
N LYS A 423 1.88 -18.61 21.51
CA LYS A 423 0.96 -18.39 22.64
C LYS A 423 -0.50 -18.32 22.19
N LEU A 424 -0.76 -17.84 20.98
CA LEU A 424 -2.10 -17.71 20.41
C LEU A 424 -2.64 -19.02 19.81
N LEU A 425 -1.79 -19.78 19.11
CA LEU A 425 -2.24 -20.92 18.27
C LEU A 425 -1.68 -22.27 18.71
N GLN A 426 -0.66 -22.28 19.56
CA GLN A 426 -0.10 -23.50 20.13
C GLN A 426 -0.48 -23.50 21.61
N CYS A 427 -1.63 -24.08 21.95
CA CYS A 427 -2.07 -24.27 23.33
C CYS A 427 -1.17 -25.29 24.08
N CYS A 428 0.15 -25.12 24.02
CA CYS A 428 1.11 -25.86 24.81
C CYS A 428 0.94 -25.45 26.28
N GLU A 429 1.15 -26.42 27.17
CA GLU A 429 1.16 -26.22 28.63
C GLU A 429 2.08 -25.06 29.05
N ASP A 430 1.85 -24.48 30.24
CA ASP A 430 2.49 -23.30 30.83
C ASP A 430 4.04 -23.32 30.80
N VAL A 431 4.64 -23.21 29.61
CA VAL A 431 6.06 -22.95 29.45
C VAL A 431 6.24 -21.47 29.75
N VAL A 432 6.71 -21.20 30.97
CA VAL A 432 7.18 -19.89 31.40
C VAL A 432 8.19 -19.42 30.35
N ASP A 433 7.89 -18.28 29.73
CA ASP A 433 8.82 -17.69 28.77
C ASP A 433 9.93 -17.00 29.56
N GLU A 434 11.06 -17.70 29.73
CA GLU A 434 12.22 -17.19 30.46
C GLU A 434 12.73 -15.86 29.89
N HIS A 435 12.35 -15.48 28.66
CA HIS A 435 12.79 -14.25 27.98
C HIS A 435 11.77 -13.11 28.06
N TYR A 436 10.65 -13.28 28.77
CA TYR A 436 9.67 -12.21 28.97
C TYR A 436 10.18 -11.17 29.98
N ALA A 437 10.65 -10.03 29.49
CA ALA A 437 11.33 -9.01 30.29
C ALA A 437 10.56 -8.53 31.55
N PRO A 438 9.23 -8.33 31.52
CA PRO A 438 8.47 -7.96 32.72
C PRO A 438 8.60 -8.98 33.86
N ALA A 439 8.58 -10.28 33.55
CA ALA A 439 8.70 -11.33 34.57
C ALA A 439 10.02 -11.24 35.33
N GLN A 440 11.12 -10.97 34.62
CA GLN A 440 12.45 -10.81 35.23
C GLN A 440 12.56 -9.51 36.04
N LEU A 441 12.05 -8.40 35.51
CA LEU A 441 12.15 -7.09 36.16
C LEU A 441 11.34 -6.99 37.46
N PHE A 442 10.22 -7.72 37.53
CA PHE A 442 9.25 -7.63 38.62
C PHE A 442 9.10 -8.92 39.42
N GLU A 443 10.06 -9.84 39.35
CA GLU A 443 10.01 -11.15 40.04
C GLU A 443 9.66 -11.02 41.54
N ASN A 444 10.32 -10.09 42.24
CA ASN A 444 10.05 -9.82 43.66
C ASN A 444 8.63 -9.29 43.92
N LEU A 445 8.06 -8.53 42.98
CA LEU A 445 6.70 -8.02 43.09
C LEU A 445 5.70 -9.17 42.86
N VAL A 446 5.94 -9.99 41.85
CA VAL A 446 5.14 -11.18 41.55
C VAL A 446 5.10 -12.14 42.74
N GLN A 447 6.24 -12.42 43.38
CA GLN A 447 6.28 -13.26 44.57
C GLN A 447 5.43 -12.69 45.71
N LYS A 448 5.43 -11.36 45.92
CA LYS A 448 4.55 -10.70 46.89
C LYS A 448 3.07 -10.76 46.50
N LEU A 449 2.77 -10.57 45.21
CA LEU A 449 1.41 -10.65 44.67
C LEU A 449 0.83 -12.07 44.72
N ARG A 450 1.66 -13.11 44.64
CA ARG A 450 1.23 -14.52 44.76
C ARG A 450 1.28 -15.05 46.21
N ALA A 451 1.96 -14.38 47.13
CA ALA A 451 2.00 -14.79 48.53
C ALA A 451 0.60 -14.78 49.16
N SER A 452 0.21 -15.87 49.82
CA SER A 452 -1.13 -16.06 50.39
C SER A 452 -1.29 -15.32 51.72
N THR A 453 -2.04 -14.22 51.70
CA THR A 453 -2.49 -13.45 52.86
C THR A 453 -3.94 -13.04 52.67
N SER A 454 -4.79 -13.21 53.71
CA SER A 454 -6.23 -12.92 53.70
C SER A 454 -6.61 -11.42 53.69
N GLU A 455 -5.64 -10.52 53.49
CA GLU A 455 -5.84 -9.06 53.50
C GLU A 455 -5.50 -8.45 52.13
N ALA A 456 -6.04 -7.26 51.86
CA ALA A 456 -5.76 -6.51 50.64
C ALA A 456 -4.25 -6.25 50.47
N LYS A 457 -3.73 -6.45 49.26
CA LYS A 457 -2.31 -6.30 48.94
C LYS A 457 -2.04 -4.87 48.50
N ASN A 458 -1.27 -4.14 49.30
CA ASN A 458 -0.82 -2.80 48.95
C ASN A 458 0.48 -2.87 48.14
N ILE A 459 0.46 -2.28 46.95
CA ILE A 459 1.63 -2.10 46.10
C ILE A 459 1.96 -0.62 45.97
N ARG A 460 3.25 -0.29 45.94
CA ARG A 460 3.71 1.09 45.77
C ARG A 460 4.41 1.25 44.43
N LEU A 461 3.91 2.16 43.59
CA LEU A 461 4.47 2.47 42.27
C LEU A 461 4.82 3.95 42.21
N GLY A 462 6.09 4.26 42.46
CA GLY A 462 6.55 5.65 42.65
C GLY A 462 6.03 6.22 43.97
N ASP A 463 5.37 7.38 43.89
CA ASP A 463 4.80 8.08 45.05
C ASP A 463 3.38 7.64 45.42
N GLU A 464 2.77 6.75 44.64
CA GLU A 464 1.40 6.29 44.84
C GLU A 464 1.32 4.86 45.38
N GLU A 465 0.30 4.62 46.21
CA GLU A 465 -0.01 3.33 46.84
C GLU A 465 -1.37 2.82 46.34
N PHE A 466 -1.40 1.56 45.90
CA PHE A 466 -2.57 0.91 45.32
C PHE A 466 -2.95 -0.32 46.14
N SER A 467 -4.20 -0.40 46.56
CA SER A 467 -4.76 -1.57 47.25
C SER A 467 -5.42 -2.50 46.22
N LEU A 468 -5.08 -3.78 46.27
CA LEU A 468 -5.64 -4.83 45.40
C LEU A 468 -6.26 -5.94 46.25
N ASP A 469 -7.41 -6.46 45.82
CA ASP A 469 -7.91 -7.73 46.36
C ASP A 469 -7.09 -8.92 45.81
N GLU A 470 -7.38 -10.13 46.31
CA GLU A 470 -6.66 -11.34 45.92
C GLU A 470 -6.77 -11.63 44.42
N ALA A 471 -7.95 -11.47 43.82
CA ALA A 471 -8.18 -11.75 42.40
C ALA A 471 -7.49 -10.71 41.51
N GLN A 472 -7.52 -9.44 41.89
CA GLN A 472 -6.84 -8.35 41.21
C GLN A 472 -5.32 -8.50 41.28
N ALA A 473 -4.79 -8.92 42.45
CA ALA A 473 -3.37 -9.22 42.61
C ALA A 473 -2.93 -10.41 41.73
N ASP A 474 -3.76 -11.44 41.63
CA ASP A 474 -3.52 -12.61 40.79
C ASP A 474 -3.54 -12.28 39.30
N ALA A 475 -4.51 -11.44 38.87
CA ALA A 475 -4.60 -10.92 37.52
C ALA A 475 -3.36 -10.07 37.16
N LEU A 476 -2.94 -9.18 38.06
CA LEU A 476 -1.75 -8.35 37.86
C LEU A 476 -0.47 -9.19 37.77
N ALA A 477 -0.32 -10.20 38.63
CA ALA A 477 0.81 -11.14 38.57
C ALA A 477 0.83 -11.88 37.23
N SER A 478 -0.32 -12.33 36.75
CA SER A 478 -0.45 -13.04 35.47
C SER A 478 -0.04 -12.18 34.26
N ILE A 479 -0.38 -10.89 34.26
CA ILE A 479 0.07 -9.93 33.22
C ILE A 479 1.60 -9.79 33.19
N ILE A 480 2.23 -9.79 34.37
CA ILE A 480 3.68 -9.61 34.51
C ILE A 480 4.44 -10.89 34.13
N GLU A 481 3.89 -12.06 34.45
CA GLU A 481 4.54 -13.35 34.22
C GLU A 481 4.37 -13.86 32.78
N LYS A 482 3.24 -13.55 32.13
CA LYS A 482 2.85 -14.18 30.85
C LYS A 482 2.81 -13.17 29.70
N PRO A 483 3.35 -13.52 28.52
CA PRO A 483 3.18 -12.74 27.29
C PRO A 483 1.72 -12.62 26.81
N LEU A 484 0.85 -13.54 27.21
CA LEU A 484 -0.58 -13.48 26.91
C LEU A 484 -1.34 -13.59 28.24
N ALA A 485 -2.15 -12.57 28.55
CA ALA A 485 -3.00 -12.56 29.72
C ALA A 485 -4.45 -12.23 29.33
N ILE A 486 -5.38 -13.06 29.80
CA ILE A 486 -6.82 -12.85 29.63
C ILE A 486 -7.41 -12.65 31.02
N ILE A 487 -7.97 -11.47 31.26
CA ILE A 487 -8.57 -11.09 32.53
C ILE A 487 -10.08 -11.07 32.34
N GLN A 488 -10.77 -11.94 33.05
CA GLN A 488 -12.23 -11.98 33.04
C GLN A 488 -12.76 -11.61 34.41
N GLY A 489 -13.80 -10.79 34.44
CA GLY A 489 -14.43 -10.36 35.68
C GLY A 489 -15.79 -9.70 35.42
N PRO A 490 -16.80 -9.93 36.29
CA PRO A 490 -18.09 -9.23 36.21
C PRO A 490 -17.98 -7.69 36.15
N PRO A 491 -19.07 -6.99 35.78
CA PRO A 491 -19.11 -5.53 35.86
C PRO A 491 -18.76 -5.03 37.27
N GLY A 492 -17.88 -4.03 37.37
CA GLY A 492 -17.50 -3.40 38.64
C GLY A 492 -16.40 -4.10 39.44
N THR A 493 -15.77 -5.18 38.96
CA THR A 493 -14.67 -5.86 39.68
C THR A 493 -13.31 -5.18 39.54
N GLY A 494 -13.25 -3.98 38.96
CA GLY A 494 -12.00 -3.22 38.83
C GLY A 494 -11.04 -3.74 37.76
N LYS A 495 -11.55 -4.36 36.68
CA LYS A 495 -10.72 -4.83 35.56
C LYS A 495 -9.85 -3.72 34.95
N SER A 496 -10.47 -2.59 34.58
CA SER A 496 -9.77 -1.42 34.05
C SER A 496 -8.81 -0.80 35.08
N TYR A 497 -9.11 -0.90 36.38
CA TYR A 497 -8.19 -0.47 37.44
C TYR A 497 -6.92 -1.34 37.49
N VAL A 498 -7.04 -2.67 37.37
CA VAL A 498 -5.89 -3.58 37.23
C VAL A 498 -5.12 -3.29 35.94
N GLY A 499 -5.81 -3.06 34.82
CA GLY A 499 -5.21 -2.67 33.54
C GLY A 499 -4.40 -1.38 33.63
N ALA A 500 -4.90 -0.37 34.33
CA ALA A 500 -4.21 0.89 34.52
C ALA A 500 -2.92 0.73 35.35
N ILE A 501 -2.97 -0.04 36.44
CA ILE A 501 -1.81 -0.38 37.26
C ILE A 501 -0.78 -1.17 36.44
N ALA A 502 -1.23 -2.13 35.64
CA ALA A 502 -0.37 -2.90 34.75
C ALA A 502 0.33 -2.01 33.72
N ALA A 503 -0.39 -1.07 33.11
CA ALA A 503 0.21 -0.11 32.20
C ALA A 503 1.30 0.73 32.89
N LYS A 504 1.06 1.21 34.11
CA LYS A 504 2.05 1.97 34.91
C LYS A 504 3.30 1.13 35.22
N LEU A 505 3.14 -0.16 35.49
CA LEU A 505 4.26 -1.10 35.69
C LEU A 505 5.05 -1.34 34.40
N LEU A 506 4.35 -1.66 33.30
CA LEU A 506 4.99 -1.92 32.00
C LEU A 506 5.74 -0.70 31.47
N LEU A 507 5.34 0.52 31.83
CA LEU A 507 6.11 1.74 31.55
C LEU A 507 7.46 1.79 32.28
N GLN A 508 7.70 1.04 33.35
CA GLN A 508 9.02 1.00 33.97
C GLN A 508 10.00 0.12 33.16
N VAL A 509 9.50 -0.72 32.25
CA VAL A 509 10.34 -1.45 31.29
C VAL A 509 11.02 -0.43 30.36
N PRO A 510 12.36 -0.44 30.23
CA PRO A 510 13.08 0.56 29.46
C PRO A 510 12.62 0.61 28.00
N ARG A 511 12.27 1.82 27.53
CA ARG A 511 11.82 2.09 26.15
C ARG A 511 10.53 1.38 25.73
N ALA A 512 9.88 0.64 26.63
CA ALA A 512 8.64 -0.04 26.31
C ALA A 512 7.53 0.93 25.93
N ARG A 513 6.74 0.53 24.93
CA ARG A 513 5.54 1.24 24.48
C ARG A 513 4.31 0.36 24.54
N ILE A 514 3.18 0.99 24.85
CA ILE A 514 1.89 0.34 25.06
C ILE A 514 0.88 0.91 24.06
N LEU A 515 0.21 0.04 23.33
CA LEU A 515 -0.97 0.37 22.53
C LEU A 515 -2.21 -0.03 23.32
N VAL A 516 -3.07 0.94 23.63
CA VAL A 516 -4.37 0.72 24.24
C VAL A 516 -5.43 0.70 23.13
N LEU A 517 -6.15 -0.40 23.04
CA LEU A 517 -7.24 -0.64 22.10
C LEU A 517 -8.57 -0.75 22.84
N SER A 518 -9.63 -0.24 22.23
CA SER A 518 -11.00 -0.40 22.71
C SER A 518 -11.97 -0.41 21.53
N TYR A 519 -13.17 -0.95 21.72
CA TYR A 519 -14.22 -0.91 20.71
C TYR A 519 -14.81 0.50 20.57
N THR A 520 -15.10 1.16 21.71
CA THR A 520 -15.80 2.45 21.71
C THR A 520 -14.88 3.63 22.06
N ASN A 521 -15.22 4.82 21.56
CA ASN A 521 -14.49 6.04 21.94
C ASN A 521 -14.68 6.37 23.44
N HIS A 522 -15.84 6.02 24.00
CA HIS A 522 -16.16 6.31 25.39
C HIS A 522 -15.30 5.47 26.34
N ALA A 523 -15.21 4.16 26.12
CA ALA A 523 -14.39 3.28 26.95
C ALA A 523 -12.90 3.61 26.83
N LEU A 524 -12.42 3.91 25.61
CA LEU A 524 -11.08 4.43 25.41
C LEU A 524 -10.82 5.70 26.24
N ASP A 525 -11.73 6.68 26.18
CA ASP A 525 -11.56 7.95 26.89
C ASP A 525 -11.54 7.73 28.41
N GLN A 526 -12.46 6.91 28.93
CA GLN A 526 -12.50 6.56 30.34
C GLN A 526 -11.19 5.91 30.80
N PHE A 527 -10.66 4.96 30.04
CA PHE A 527 -9.41 4.29 30.40
C PHE A 527 -8.20 5.25 30.33
N LEU A 528 -8.12 6.11 29.32
CA LEU A 528 -7.05 7.12 29.24
C LEU A 528 -7.13 8.14 30.39
N GLU A 529 -8.34 8.50 30.83
CA GLU A 529 -8.55 9.32 32.04
C GLU A 529 -8.06 8.59 33.29
N ASP A 530 -8.35 7.30 33.44
CA ASP A 530 -7.86 6.49 34.55
C ASP A 530 -6.32 6.45 34.57
N LEU A 531 -5.68 6.32 33.41
CA LEU A 531 -4.21 6.39 33.27
C LEU A 531 -3.63 7.74 33.72
N LEU A 532 -4.30 8.85 33.40
CA LEU A 532 -3.91 10.18 33.89
C LEU A 532 -4.08 10.29 35.41
N ASN A 533 -5.18 9.77 35.95
CA ASN A 533 -5.53 9.83 37.37
C ASN A 533 -4.56 9.03 38.25
N ILE A 534 -3.99 7.94 37.73
CA ILE A 534 -2.93 7.18 38.40
C ILE A 534 -1.52 7.78 38.18
N GLY A 535 -1.43 9.03 37.73
CA GLY A 535 -0.17 9.79 37.69
C GLY A 535 0.74 9.49 36.51
N ILE A 536 0.24 8.94 35.39
CA ILE A 536 1.02 8.86 34.15
C ILE A 536 1.10 10.24 33.49
N ASP A 537 2.30 10.68 33.13
CA ASP A 537 2.52 11.98 32.50
C ASP A 537 1.86 12.06 31.11
N GLN A 538 0.97 13.04 30.92
CA GLN A 538 0.32 13.36 29.65
C GLN A 538 1.30 13.48 28.46
N ASN A 539 2.55 13.92 28.70
CA ASN A 539 3.56 14.06 27.65
C ASN A 539 3.97 12.70 27.05
N GLN A 540 3.85 11.62 27.82
CA GLN A 540 4.13 10.25 27.38
C GLN A 540 2.96 9.63 26.61
N MET A 541 1.77 10.24 26.65
CA MET A 541 0.54 9.70 26.08
C MET A 541 0.13 10.44 24.80
N THR A 542 -0.55 9.71 23.92
CA THR A 542 -1.27 10.28 22.79
C THR A 542 -2.48 9.42 22.43
N ARG A 543 -3.47 10.05 21.81
CA ARG A 543 -4.73 9.43 21.40
C ARG A 543 -4.96 9.63 19.91
N LEU A 544 -5.19 8.55 19.16
CA LEU A 544 -5.55 8.59 17.74
C LEU A 544 -7.07 8.51 17.59
N GLY A 545 -7.64 9.39 16.76
CA GLY A 545 -9.08 9.44 16.48
C GLY A 545 -9.67 10.84 16.67
N SER A 546 -10.75 11.13 15.94
CA SER A 546 -11.27 12.50 15.81
C SER A 546 -12.19 12.98 16.93
N LYS A 547 -12.84 12.08 17.66
CA LYS A 547 -13.76 12.42 18.77
C LYS A 547 -13.04 12.18 20.07
N SER A 548 -12.98 13.11 21.02
CA SER A 548 -12.39 12.92 22.36
C SER A 548 -13.28 13.55 23.45
N SER A 549 -13.14 13.08 24.69
CA SER A 549 -13.73 13.73 25.86
C SER A 549 -13.01 15.05 26.17
N ALA A 550 -13.60 15.89 27.03
CA ALA A 550 -12.94 17.13 27.45
C ALA A 550 -11.64 16.86 28.24
N ALA A 551 -11.58 15.76 29.00
CA ALA A 551 -10.41 15.39 29.78
C ALA A 551 -9.29 14.77 28.93
N THR A 552 -9.63 14.04 27.86
CA THR A 552 -8.63 13.46 26.93
C THR A 552 -8.30 14.35 25.74
N ALA A 553 -8.92 15.52 25.61
CA ALA A 553 -8.68 16.45 24.49
C ALA A 553 -7.20 16.86 24.34
N CYS A 554 -6.48 17.03 25.45
CA CYS A 554 -5.03 17.33 25.45
C CYS A 554 -4.18 16.17 24.91
N LEU A 555 -4.70 14.95 24.92
CA LEU A 555 -4.05 13.76 24.39
C LEU A 555 -4.25 13.60 22.88
N SER A 556 -5.12 14.40 22.24
CA SER A 556 -5.38 14.32 20.80
C SER A 556 -4.09 14.45 19.99
N PHE A 557 -3.79 13.41 19.21
CA PHE A 557 -2.61 13.38 18.35
C PHE A 557 -2.64 14.50 17.30
N GLU A 558 -3.81 14.79 16.72
CA GLU A 558 -3.96 15.89 15.77
C GLU A 558 -3.53 17.22 16.38
N SER A 559 -3.99 17.54 17.59
CA SER A 559 -3.63 18.77 18.31
C SER A 559 -2.12 18.83 18.61
N GLN A 560 -1.57 17.76 19.18
CA GLN A 560 -0.13 17.67 19.49
C GLN A 560 0.75 17.76 18.23
N SER A 561 0.28 17.22 17.11
CA SER A 561 1.00 17.27 15.82
C SER A 561 1.04 18.67 15.23
N LEU A 562 0.00 19.49 15.43
CA LEU A 562 -0.06 20.87 14.97
C LEU A 562 0.87 21.77 15.80
N GLU A 563 0.90 21.57 17.12
CA GLU A 563 1.76 22.33 18.04
C GLU A 563 3.25 22.08 17.82
N THR A 564 3.62 20.83 17.53
CA THR A 564 5.02 20.44 17.34
C THR A 564 5.64 21.07 16.07
N GLY A 565 4.80 21.44 15.09
CA GLY A 565 5.20 22.02 13.81
C GLY A 565 5.97 21.04 12.91
N SER A 566 5.53 20.87 11.67
CA SER A 566 6.29 20.10 10.68
C SER A 566 7.43 20.97 10.13
N ARG A 567 8.67 20.72 10.57
CA ARG A 567 9.86 21.26 9.91
C ARG A 567 10.50 20.15 9.10
N LEU A 568 10.20 20.12 7.81
CA LEU A 568 10.93 19.28 6.87
C LEU A 568 12.41 19.69 6.88
N THR A 569 13.30 18.71 6.78
CA THR A 569 14.73 18.96 6.61
C THR A 569 14.99 19.61 5.24
N ASN A 570 16.14 20.26 5.05
CA ASN A 570 16.49 20.85 3.74
C ASN A 570 16.55 19.78 2.62
N SER A 571 16.97 18.56 2.94
CA SER A 571 16.95 17.40 2.03
C SER A 571 15.52 17.00 1.68
N GLN A 572 14.64 16.84 2.68
CA GLN A 572 13.23 16.54 2.46
C GLN A 572 12.54 17.62 1.63
N HIS A 573 12.83 18.90 1.87
CA HIS A 573 12.32 20.01 1.04
C HIS A 573 12.77 19.93 -0.42
N THR A 574 14.00 19.47 -0.67
CA THR A 574 14.56 19.33 -2.02
C THR A 574 13.92 18.16 -2.75
N LEU A 575 13.85 16.99 -2.09
CA LEU A 575 13.14 15.81 -2.58
C LEU A 575 11.69 16.13 -2.90
N PHE A 576 11.01 16.81 -1.97
CA PHE A 576 9.63 17.23 -2.14
C PHE A 576 9.43 18.14 -3.37
N ARG A 577 10.36 19.06 -3.63
CA ARG A 577 10.32 19.92 -4.82
C ARG A 577 10.49 19.11 -6.11
N GLN A 578 11.37 18.12 -6.13
CA GLN A 578 11.58 17.24 -7.28
C GLN A 578 10.33 16.40 -7.57
N LEU A 579 9.77 15.74 -6.56
CA LEU A 579 8.56 14.93 -6.70
C LEU A 579 7.37 15.77 -7.20
N ARG A 580 7.24 17.03 -6.74
CA ARG A 580 6.24 17.95 -7.25
C ARG A 580 6.41 18.33 -8.71
N GLN A 581 7.65 18.53 -9.15
CA GLN A 581 7.94 18.82 -10.55
C GLN A 581 7.56 17.63 -11.44
N GLU A 582 7.89 16.41 -11.01
CA GLU A 582 7.56 15.17 -11.71
C GLU A 582 6.04 14.95 -11.80
N ILE A 583 5.29 15.15 -10.70
CA ILE A 583 3.82 15.10 -10.73
C ILE A 583 3.24 16.15 -11.69
N SER A 584 3.81 17.36 -11.73
CA SER A 584 3.33 18.39 -12.64
C SER A 584 3.51 17.99 -14.11
N GLN A 585 4.59 17.27 -14.44
CA GLN A 585 4.82 16.74 -15.78
C GLN A 585 3.84 15.61 -16.09
N LEU A 586 3.71 14.64 -15.18
CA LEU A 586 2.77 13.52 -15.33
C LEU A 586 1.33 14.00 -15.45
N ARG A 587 0.94 15.05 -14.73
CA ARG A 587 -0.40 15.64 -14.85
C ARG A 587 -0.69 16.12 -16.27
N THR A 588 0.30 16.71 -16.95
CA THR A 588 0.15 17.12 -18.34
C THR A 588 0.01 15.91 -19.25
N CYS A 589 0.89 14.91 -19.11
CA CYS A 589 0.82 13.68 -19.91
C CYS A 589 -0.52 12.93 -19.71
N ILE A 590 -0.98 12.77 -18.47
CA ILE A 590 -2.28 12.15 -18.15
C ILE A 590 -3.43 12.92 -18.81
N GLY A 591 -3.40 14.25 -18.78
CA GLY A 591 -4.41 15.07 -19.41
C GLY A 591 -4.41 14.96 -20.94
N GLU A 592 -3.22 14.91 -21.56
CA GLU A 592 -3.05 14.73 -23.00
C GLU A 592 -3.55 13.34 -23.45
N GLU A 593 -3.11 12.26 -22.79
CA GLU A 593 -3.56 10.90 -23.12
C GLU A 593 -5.06 10.73 -22.87
N PHE A 594 -5.61 11.24 -21.76
CA PHE A 594 -7.04 11.17 -21.50
C PHE A 594 -7.88 11.87 -22.59
N ASN A 595 -7.39 12.97 -23.16
CA ASN A 595 -8.08 13.66 -24.25
C ASN A 595 -7.95 12.93 -25.60
N ARG A 596 -6.97 12.03 -25.76
CA ARG A 596 -6.81 11.16 -26.93
C ARG A 596 -7.68 9.91 -26.86
N ILE A 597 -8.28 9.61 -25.71
CA ILE A 597 -9.25 8.53 -25.58
C ILE A 597 -10.52 8.93 -26.33
N ASP A 598 -10.50 8.64 -27.63
CA ASP A 598 -11.62 8.73 -28.55
C ASP A 598 -11.81 7.37 -29.23
N PHE A 599 -13.05 7.05 -29.56
CA PHE A 599 -13.44 5.79 -30.18
C PHE A 599 -13.45 5.86 -31.70
N ASP A 600 -13.37 7.08 -32.24
CA ASP A 600 -13.15 7.33 -33.67
C ASP A 600 -11.87 8.19 -33.81
N PRO A 601 -10.68 7.56 -33.74
CA PRO A 601 -9.42 8.29 -33.84
C PRO A 601 -9.30 8.98 -35.21
N PRO A 602 -8.63 10.15 -35.27
CA PRO A 602 -8.41 10.84 -36.53
C PRO A 602 -7.66 9.95 -37.53
N TYR A 603 -7.95 10.12 -38.83
CA TYR A 603 -7.36 9.28 -39.89
C TYR A 603 -5.84 9.26 -39.87
N ARG A 604 -5.22 10.38 -39.50
CA ARG A 604 -3.77 10.48 -39.33
C ARG A 604 -3.22 9.46 -38.32
N GLU A 605 -3.88 9.29 -37.18
CA GLU A 605 -3.43 8.38 -36.12
C GLU A 605 -3.60 6.91 -36.54
N LEU A 606 -4.69 6.60 -37.26
CA LEU A 606 -4.87 5.29 -37.90
C LEU A 606 -3.77 4.99 -38.92
N LEU A 607 -3.37 5.98 -39.72
CA LEU A 607 -2.30 5.82 -40.69
C LEU A 607 -0.93 5.67 -40.01
N ASP A 608 -0.65 6.48 -38.98
CA ASP A 608 0.58 6.36 -38.19
C ASP A 608 0.68 4.95 -37.54
N TYR A 609 -0.40 4.44 -36.96
CA TYR A 609 -0.46 3.08 -36.42
C TYR A 609 -0.11 2.01 -37.48
N LEU A 610 -0.67 2.13 -38.68
CA LEU A 610 -0.37 1.20 -39.78
C LEU A 610 1.09 1.32 -40.25
N GLU A 611 1.69 2.51 -40.21
CA GLU A 611 3.09 2.77 -40.62
C GLU A 611 4.10 2.08 -39.70
N PHE A 612 3.85 2.13 -38.39
CA PHE A 612 4.77 1.60 -37.38
C PHE A 612 4.48 0.14 -37.01
N SER A 613 3.52 -0.51 -37.66
CA SER A 613 3.21 -1.93 -37.41
C SER A 613 4.25 -2.87 -38.02
N ASP A 614 4.70 -3.87 -37.26
CA ASP A 614 5.60 -4.93 -37.75
C ASP A 614 4.87 -6.00 -38.60
N ASP A 615 3.54 -5.92 -38.71
CA ASP A 615 2.74 -6.88 -39.49
C ASP A 615 2.79 -6.54 -40.99
N ALA A 616 3.29 -7.49 -41.79
CA ALA A 616 3.41 -7.34 -43.24
C ALA A 616 2.07 -7.05 -43.94
N GLN A 617 0.95 -7.54 -43.41
CA GLN A 617 -0.38 -7.27 -43.93
C GLN A 617 -0.82 -5.83 -43.60
N LEU A 618 -0.56 -5.34 -42.38
CA LEU A 618 -0.88 -3.95 -41.99
C LEU A 618 -0.04 -2.94 -42.76
N GLN A 619 1.21 -3.27 -43.03
CA GLN A 619 2.07 -2.49 -43.92
C GLN A 619 1.53 -2.38 -45.35
N LEU A 620 0.85 -3.42 -45.86
CA LEU A 620 0.18 -3.35 -47.16
C LEU A 620 -1.01 -2.38 -47.12
N PHE A 621 -1.76 -2.33 -46.01
CA PHE A 621 -2.81 -1.31 -45.82
C PHE A 621 -2.23 0.09 -45.82
N TRP A 622 -1.18 0.36 -45.05
CA TRP A 622 -0.51 1.67 -45.06
C TRP A 622 -0.10 2.08 -46.48
N ARG A 623 0.59 1.20 -47.22
CA ARG A 623 1.03 1.44 -48.61
C ARG A 623 -0.14 1.72 -49.56
N ALA A 624 -1.29 1.07 -49.36
CA ALA A 624 -2.47 1.25 -50.19
C ALA A 624 -3.08 2.66 -50.08
N PHE A 625 -2.75 3.39 -49.01
CA PHE A 625 -3.25 4.75 -48.73
C PHE A 625 -2.18 5.84 -48.95
N GLN A 626 -0.96 5.47 -49.32
CA GLN A 626 0.09 6.45 -49.62
C GLN A 626 -0.09 7.06 -51.01
N ILE A 627 0.23 8.35 -51.10
CA ILE A 627 0.31 9.08 -52.36
C ILE A 627 1.78 9.23 -52.73
N PRO A 628 2.21 8.87 -53.95
CA PRO A 628 3.60 9.07 -54.37
C PRO A 628 4.01 10.54 -54.28
N GLU A 629 5.14 10.83 -53.63
CA GLU A 629 5.73 12.18 -53.65
C GLU A 629 6.36 12.45 -55.03
N GLU A 630 5.98 13.55 -55.67
CA GLU A 630 6.67 14.02 -56.88
C GLU A 630 8.00 14.72 -56.51
N GLU A 631 9.08 14.42 -57.24
CA GLU A 631 10.46 14.89 -56.95
C GLU A 631 10.62 16.43 -56.85
N ASP A 632 9.66 17.20 -57.39
CA ASP A 632 9.72 18.67 -57.48
C ASP A 632 8.88 19.41 -56.41
N GLY A 633 8.28 18.71 -55.44
CA GLY A 633 7.53 19.32 -54.34
C GLY A 633 6.15 19.87 -54.73
N PHE A 634 5.62 19.48 -55.89
CA PHE A 634 4.25 19.75 -56.30
C PHE A 634 3.27 18.81 -55.58
N GLN A 635 2.15 19.35 -55.10
CA GLN A 635 1.09 18.58 -54.45
C GLN A 635 -0.04 18.29 -55.44
N MET A 636 -0.48 17.04 -55.51
CA MET A 636 -1.60 16.66 -56.37
C MET A 636 -2.92 17.19 -55.80
N ALA A 637 -3.74 17.82 -56.64
CA ALA A 637 -5.04 18.37 -56.26
C ALA A 637 -6.19 17.69 -57.00
N GLY A 638 -7.33 17.53 -56.33
CA GLY A 638 -8.57 17.04 -56.90
C GLY A 638 -9.20 17.99 -57.93
N ALA A 639 -10.22 17.50 -58.64
CA ALA A 639 -10.94 18.27 -59.67
C ALA A 639 -11.59 19.57 -59.15
N ASN A 640 -11.73 19.70 -57.83
CA ASN A 640 -12.24 20.84 -57.07
C ASN A 640 -11.13 21.72 -56.47
N GLY A 641 -9.85 21.43 -56.72
CA GLY A 641 -8.70 22.18 -56.22
C GLY A 641 -8.27 21.87 -54.78
N SER A 642 -8.87 20.87 -54.12
CA SER A 642 -8.42 20.42 -52.80
C SER A 642 -7.19 19.51 -52.92
N VAL A 643 -6.17 19.73 -52.09
CA VAL A 643 -4.99 18.86 -52.01
C VAL A 643 -5.43 17.42 -51.70
N MET A 644 -4.91 16.45 -52.45
CA MET A 644 -5.04 15.03 -52.12
C MET A 644 -3.89 14.63 -51.21
N ASP A 645 -4.20 14.29 -49.98
CA ASP A 645 -3.30 13.74 -48.97
C ASP A 645 -3.66 12.27 -48.65
N SER A 646 -2.91 11.63 -47.77
CA SER A 646 -3.18 10.24 -47.34
C SER A 646 -4.58 10.09 -46.71
N ASP A 647 -5.07 11.12 -46.02
CA ASP A 647 -6.43 11.19 -45.47
C ASP A 647 -7.50 11.07 -46.57
N TYR A 648 -7.26 11.63 -47.76
CA TYR A 648 -8.17 11.53 -48.91
C TYR A 648 -8.38 10.08 -49.38
N LEU A 649 -7.31 9.29 -49.50
CA LEU A 649 -7.41 7.89 -49.96
C LEU A 649 -8.08 7.03 -48.88
N PHE A 650 -7.71 7.24 -47.61
CA PHE A 650 -8.31 6.54 -46.49
C PHE A 650 -9.82 6.82 -46.38
N ASP A 651 -10.24 8.08 -46.45
CA ASP A 651 -11.66 8.48 -46.44
C ASP A 651 -12.47 7.83 -47.58
N ARG A 652 -11.89 7.78 -48.79
CA ARG A 652 -12.52 7.09 -49.92
C ARG A 652 -12.68 5.60 -49.67
N TRP A 653 -11.63 4.96 -49.13
CA TRP A 653 -11.68 3.55 -48.79
C TRP A 653 -12.75 3.28 -47.73
N CYS A 654 -12.80 4.07 -46.65
CA CYS A 654 -13.83 3.97 -45.62
C CYS A 654 -15.26 4.18 -46.17
N LYS A 655 -15.43 4.95 -47.25
CA LYS A 655 -16.74 5.16 -47.92
C LYS A 655 -17.09 4.08 -48.97
N GLY A 656 -16.31 3.00 -49.06
CA GLY A 656 -16.54 1.93 -50.03
C GLY A 656 -16.22 2.33 -51.47
N LYS A 657 -15.48 3.42 -51.68
CA LYS A 657 -15.13 3.90 -53.02
C LYS A 657 -13.82 3.27 -53.50
N GLU A 658 -13.67 3.24 -54.82
CA GLU A 658 -12.41 2.93 -55.49
C GLU A 658 -11.41 4.09 -55.37
N PRO A 659 -10.10 3.84 -55.56
CA PRO A 659 -9.07 4.88 -55.48
C PRO A 659 -9.18 5.96 -56.58
N GLY A 660 -9.98 5.71 -57.62
CA GLY A 660 -10.30 6.72 -58.64
C GLY A 660 -9.09 7.10 -59.49
N ALA A 661 -8.78 8.40 -59.57
CA ALA A 661 -7.66 8.92 -60.37
C ALA A 661 -6.28 8.36 -59.95
N MET A 662 -6.17 7.83 -58.73
CA MET A 662 -4.95 7.22 -58.20
C MET A 662 -4.82 5.72 -58.50
N ALA A 663 -5.80 5.10 -59.17
CA ALA A 663 -5.77 3.66 -59.43
C ALA A 663 -4.51 3.19 -60.18
N ASN A 664 -3.97 4.01 -61.09
CA ASN A 664 -2.75 3.67 -61.85
C ASN A 664 -1.44 3.85 -61.05
N HIS A 665 -1.50 4.53 -59.90
CA HIS A 665 -0.34 4.82 -59.06
C HIS A 665 -0.25 3.88 -57.84
N ILE A 666 -1.28 3.09 -57.59
CA ILE A 666 -1.31 2.10 -56.51
C ILE A 666 -0.65 0.82 -56.99
N SER A 667 0.28 0.29 -56.20
CA SER A 667 0.97 -0.97 -56.51
C SER A 667 -0.05 -2.12 -56.68
N PRO A 668 0.13 -3.03 -57.66
CA PRO A 668 -0.81 -4.13 -57.90
C PRO A 668 -1.06 -5.02 -56.67
N GLU A 669 -0.06 -5.16 -55.81
CA GLU A 669 -0.13 -5.90 -54.54
C GLU A 669 -1.14 -5.30 -53.54
N CYS A 670 -1.45 -4.01 -53.66
CA CYS A 670 -2.38 -3.28 -52.79
C CYS A 670 -3.82 -3.24 -53.33
N MET A 671 -4.06 -3.63 -54.58
CA MET A 671 -5.41 -3.65 -55.18
C MET A 671 -6.42 -4.55 -54.45
N PRO A 672 -6.04 -5.71 -53.88
CA PRO A 672 -6.95 -6.53 -53.07
C PRO A 672 -7.55 -5.77 -51.87
N ILE A 673 -6.80 -4.84 -51.27
CA ILE A 673 -7.28 -4.01 -50.14
C ILE A 673 -8.41 -3.08 -50.58
N TRP A 674 -8.32 -2.53 -51.79
CA TRP A 674 -9.37 -1.70 -52.39
C TRP A 674 -10.57 -2.51 -52.89
N ALA A 675 -10.42 -3.82 -53.06
CA ALA A 675 -11.50 -4.73 -53.43
C ALA A 675 -12.27 -5.29 -52.21
N LEU A 676 -11.83 -4.99 -50.99
CA LEU A 676 -12.51 -5.45 -49.77
C LEU A 676 -13.96 -4.93 -49.71
N PRO A 677 -14.93 -5.79 -49.37
CA PRO A 677 -16.31 -5.38 -49.17
C PRO A 677 -16.46 -4.52 -47.89
N MET A 678 -17.53 -3.74 -47.83
CA MET A 678 -17.71 -2.68 -46.82
C MET A 678 -17.67 -3.18 -45.38
N ASP A 679 -18.22 -4.36 -45.12
CA ASP A 679 -18.18 -5.04 -43.83
C ASP A 679 -16.74 -5.32 -43.36
N GLN A 680 -15.88 -5.77 -44.27
CA GLN A 680 -14.46 -5.99 -43.98
C GLN A 680 -13.72 -4.67 -43.76
N ARG A 681 -14.07 -3.59 -44.47
CA ARG A 681 -13.45 -2.28 -44.26
C ARG A 681 -13.76 -1.71 -42.88
N ILE A 682 -15.03 -1.80 -42.48
CA ILE A 682 -15.49 -1.39 -41.14
C ILE A 682 -14.79 -2.26 -40.08
N PHE A 683 -14.77 -3.58 -40.28
CA PHE A 683 -14.09 -4.51 -39.37
C PHE A 683 -12.63 -4.10 -39.13
N TRP A 684 -11.85 -3.90 -40.18
CA TRP A 684 -10.44 -3.52 -40.06
C TRP A 684 -10.23 -2.15 -39.41
N ARG A 685 -11.03 -1.15 -39.81
CA ARG A 685 -10.98 0.18 -39.18
C ARG A 685 -11.28 0.09 -37.68
N ASP A 686 -12.33 -0.63 -37.30
CA ASP A 686 -12.73 -0.78 -35.91
C ASP A 686 -11.69 -1.58 -35.11
N GLN A 687 -11.01 -2.55 -35.74
CA GLN A 687 -9.87 -3.26 -35.15
C GLN A 687 -8.68 -2.32 -34.88
N TRP A 688 -8.30 -1.49 -35.84
CA TRP A 688 -7.21 -0.52 -35.67
C TRP A 688 -7.54 0.53 -34.61
N ALA A 689 -8.75 1.08 -34.65
CA ALA A 689 -9.22 2.02 -33.64
C ALA A 689 -9.23 1.40 -32.23
N ALA A 690 -9.63 0.13 -32.10
CA ALA A 690 -9.58 -0.58 -30.84
C ALA A 690 -8.14 -0.84 -30.35
N ALA A 691 -7.20 -1.10 -31.25
CA ALA A 691 -5.79 -1.28 -30.91
C ALA A 691 -5.14 0.03 -30.43
N ILE A 692 -5.37 1.13 -31.14
CA ILE A 692 -4.90 2.48 -30.76
C ILE A 692 -5.47 2.89 -29.40
N LEU A 693 -6.78 2.66 -29.18
CA LEU A 693 -7.40 2.88 -27.89
C LEU A 693 -6.70 2.09 -26.77
N GLU A 694 -6.35 0.82 -27.00
CA GLU A 694 -5.63 0.02 -26.02
C GLU A 694 -4.24 0.61 -25.72
N GLU A 695 -3.49 1.07 -26.73
CA GLU A 695 -2.20 1.73 -26.55
C GLU A 695 -2.31 2.99 -25.68
N HIS A 696 -3.32 3.84 -25.90
CA HIS A 696 -3.56 5.01 -25.06
C HIS A 696 -3.97 4.64 -23.63
N LEU A 697 -4.81 3.61 -23.46
CA LEU A 697 -5.21 3.13 -22.14
C LEU A 697 -4.02 2.55 -21.36
N GLU A 698 -3.13 1.82 -22.01
CA GLU A 698 -1.88 1.30 -21.43
C GLU A 698 -0.92 2.45 -21.03
N ALA A 699 -0.74 3.44 -21.90
CA ALA A 699 0.07 4.62 -21.59
C ALA A 699 -0.51 5.42 -20.41
N LEU A 700 -1.84 5.61 -20.40
CA LEU A 700 -2.55 6.28 -19.32
C LEU A 700 -2.40 5.53 -17.98
N ASP A 701 -2.57 4.21 -17.98
CA ASP A 701 -2.38 3.36 -16.80
C ASP A 701 -0.97 3.49 -16.23
N GLY A 702 0.04 3.44 -17.10
CA GLY A 702 1.45 3.62 -16.72
C GLY A 702 1.72 4.99 -16.09
N HIS A 703 1.18 6.07 -16.68
CA HIS A 703 1.31 7.41 -16.13
C HIS A 703 0.57 7.58 -14.80
N MET A 704 -0.64 7.04 -14.66
CA MET A 704 -1.43 7.08 -13.43
C MET A 704 -0.76 6.29 -12.31
N THR A 705 -0.28 5.08 -12.59
CA THR A 705 0.44 4.24 -11.62
C THR A 705 1.66 4.97 -11.08
N ARG A 706 2.47 5.57 -11.96
CA ARG A 706 3.63 6.37 -11.54
C ARG A 706 3.23 7.61 -10.73
N SER A 707 2.14 8.28 -11.11
CA SER A 707 1.61 9.43 -10.36
C SER A 707 1.19 9.02 -8.94
N ASP A 708 0.45 7.92 -8.80
CA ASP A 708 0.02 7.38 -7.50
C ASP A 708 1.22 6.99 -6.62
N ASP A 709 2.26 6.39 -7.19
CA ASP A 709 3.50 6.07 -6.47
C ASP A 709 4.20 7.34 -5.93
N ILE A 710 4.30 8.39 -6.74
CA ILE A 710 4.89 9.66 -6.30
C ILE A 710 4.02 10.33 -5.23
N GLN A 711 2.69 10.27 -5.37
CA GLN A 711 1.76 10.80 -4.38
C GLN A 711 1.89 10.08 -3.02
N ARG A 712 2.00 8.75 -3.01
CA ARG A 712 2.28 7.96 -1.79
C ARG A 712 3.62 8.35 -1.15
N ARG A 713 4.65 8.61 -1.97
CA ARG A 713 5.96 9.11 -1.48
C ARG A 713 5.86 10.50 -0.86
N ILE A 714 5.10 11.40 -1.48
CA ILE A 714 4.82 12.72 -0.93
C ILE A 714 4.11 12.62 0.41
N GLU A 715 3.08 11.77 0.50
CA GLU A 715 2.36 11.53 1.74
C GLU A 715 3.28 10.98 2.84
N THR A 716 4.14 10.03 2.50
CA THR A 716 5.15 9.46 3.40
C THR A 716 6.06 10.54 3.99
N ILE A 717 6.55 11.48 3.17
CA ILE A 717 7.40 12.59 3.62
C ILE A 717 6.62 13.55 4.54
N TYR A 718 5.38 13.89 4.18
CA TYR A 718 4.52 14.74 5.01
C TYR A 718 4.20 14.09 6.36
N ASN A 719 3.99 12.78 6.37
CA ASN A 719 3.67 12.02 7.57
C ASN A 719 4.91 11.74 8.44
N GLU A 720 6.14 11.96 7.97
CA GLU A 720 7.35 11.66 8.76
C GLU A 720 7.42 12.49 10.05
N SER A 721 7.00 13.76 10.06
CA SER A 721 6.95 14.54 11.31
C SER A 721 5.92 13.97 12.30
N ARG A 722 4.80 13.45 11.79
CA ARG A 722 3.77 12.77 12.60
C ARG A 722 4.33 11.45 13.15
N ARG A 723 5.05 10.67 12.35
CA ARG A 723 5.72 9.44 12.78
C ARG A 723 6.82 9.72 13.81
N ALA A 724 7.59 10.80 13.65
CA ALA A 724 8.58 11.22 14.63
C ALA A 724 7.95 11.61 15.97
N LEU A 725 6.76 12.22 15.95
CA LEU A 725 5.99 12.51 17.17
C LEU A 725 5.52 11.21 17.83
N ILE A 726 4.90 10.29 17.09
CA ILE A 726 4.36 9.07 17.68
C ILE A 726 5.45 8.17 18.28
N ARG A 727 6.63 8.09 17.66
CA ARG A 727 7.81 7.35 18.19
C ARG A 727 8.28 7.83 19.56
N ARG A 728 8.00 9.09 19.92
CA ARG A 728 8.35 9.67 21.24
C ARG A 728 7.33 9.34 22.33
N LYS A 729 6.13 8.91 21.94
CA LYS A 729 5.06 8.55 22.87
C LYS A 729 5.27 7.13 23.37
N ARG A 730 4.90 6.90 24.63
CA ARG A 730 4.99 5.60 25.29
C ARG A 730 3.64 4.90 25.41
N ILE A 731 2.55 5.66 25.46
CA ILE A 731 1.19 5.11 25.38
C ILE A 731 0.48 5.73 24.19
N ILE A 732 -0.11 4.87 23.37
CA ILE A 732 -0.94 5.24 22.23
C ILE A 732 -2.33 4.64 22.47
N GLY A 733 -3.34 5.48 22.65
CA GLY A 733 -4.73 5.04 22.79
C GLY A 733 -5.50 5.22 21.48
N CYS A 734 -6.23 4.20 21.05
CA CYS A 734 -7.09 4.30 19.86
C CYS A 734 -8.21 3.24 19.86
N THR A 735 -9.30 3.51 19.14
CA THR A 735 -10.30 2.48 18.89
C THR A 735 -9.79 1.47 17.86
N THR A 736 -10.34 0.26 17.79
CA THR A 736 -9.96 -0.76 16.80
C THR A 736 -9.98 -0.24 15.37
N THR A 737 -11.03 0.48 14.99
CA THR A 737 -11.16 1.12 13.67
C THR A 737 -10.09 2.20 13.43
N ALA A 738 -9.70 2.91 14.48
CA ALA A 738 -8.66 3.94 14.40
C ALA A 738 -7.27 3.29 14.30
N ALA A 739 -7.01 2.20 15.02
CA ALA A 739 -5.76 1.43 14.90
C ALA A 739 -5.54 0.98 13.45
N ALA A 740 -6.60 0.47 12.81
CA ALA A 740 -6.55 0.04 11.42
C ALA A 740 -6.37 1.23 10.44
N LYS A 741 -7.15 2.30 10.62
CA LYS A 741 -7.04 3.53 9.80
C LYS A 741 -5.69 4.23 9.91
N TYR A 742 -5.08 4.23 11.10
CA TYR A 742 -3.79 4.85 11.38
C TYR A 742 -2.67 3.80 11.50
N SER A 743 -2.78 2.68 10.77
CA SER A 743 -1.83 1.57 10.78
C SER A 743 -0.38 2.03 10.61
N SER A 744 -0.11 2.90 9.64
CA SER A 744 1.20 3.55 9.43
C SER A 744 1.79 4.19 10.71
N LEU A 745 0.96 4.86 11.50
CA LEU A 745 1.42 5.49 12.75
C LEU A 745 1.62 4.46 13.86
N VAL A 746 0.72 3.47 13.97
CA VAL A 746 0.84 2.37 14.95
C VAL A 746 2.10 1.53 14.68
N GLU A 747 2.36 1.19 13.41
CA GLU A 747 3.58 0.51 12.98
C GLU A 747 4.82 1.33 13.27
N ALA A 748 4.80 2.64 12.99
CA ALA A 748 5.91 3.53 13.32
C ALA A 748 6.16 3.65 14.83
N ALA A 749 5.11 3.50 15.66
CA ALA A 749 5.25 3.51 17.10
C ALA A 749 5.96 2.26 17.62
N GLN A 750 5.82 1.11 16.96
CA GLN A 750 6.38 -0.18 17.39
C GLN A 750 6.01 -0.50 18.86
N PRO A 751 4.71 -0.74 19.17
CA PRO A 751 4.28 -1.09 20.51
C PRO A 751 4.83 -2.47 20.92
N ASP A 752 5.38 -2.54 22.14
CA ASP A 752 5.83 -3.79 22.75
C ASP A 752 4.65 -4.53 23.41
N PHE A 753 3.71 -3.78 23.98
CA PHE A 753 2.55 -4.33 24.68
C PHE A 753 1.27 -3.80 24.06
N ILE A 754 0.28 -4.68 23.92
CA ILE A 754 -1.06 -4.32 23.48
C ILE A 754 -2.01 -4.64 24.62
N LEU A 755 -2.74 -3.62 25.08
CA LEU A 755 -3.77 -3.73 26.10
C LEU A 755 -5.11 -3.47 25.42
N VAL A 756 -6.00 -4.45 25.47
CA VAL A 756 -7.32 -4.40 24.86
C VAL A 756 -8.34 -4.30 25.98
N GLU A 757 -9.00 -3.14 26.09
CA GLU A 757 -10.18 -2.95 26.91
C GLU A 757 -11.44 -3.38 26.15
N GLU A 758 -12.44 -3.90 26.87
CA GLU A 758 -13.67 -4.46 26.29
C GLU A 758 -13.35 -5.58 25.28
N ALA A 759 -12.42 -6.47 25.64
CA ALA A 759 -11.92 -7.50 24.74
C ALA A 759 -13.01 -8.49 24.28
N ASP A 760 -14.10 -8.62 25.04
CA ASP A 760 -15.27 -9.43 24.69
C ASP A 760 -16.16 -8.82 23.60
N GLU A 761 -16.03 -7.51 23.33
CA GLU A 761 -16.76 -6.80 22.27
C GLU A 761 -15.98 -6.71 20.95
N ILE A 762 -14.71 -7.12 20.93
CA ILE A 762 -13.81 -6.94 19.80
C ILE A 762 -13.60 -8.25 19.04
N LEU A 763 -13.82 -8.22 17.72
CA LEU A 763 -13.50 -9.36 16.85
C LEU A 763 -11.99 -9.63 16.83
N GLU A 764 -11.62 -10.91 16.87
CA GLU A 764 -10.22 -11.37 16.86
C GLU A 764 -9.43 -10.78 15.69
N ALA A 765 -10.02 -10.74 14.48
CA ALA A 765 -9.45 -10.12 13.30
C ALA A 765 -8.91 -8.69 13.53
N HIS A 766 -9.60 -7.88 14.34
CA HIS A 766 -9.18 -6.51 14.66
C HIS A 766 -7.98 -6.49 15.63
N ILE A 767 -7.93 -7.43 16.58
CA ILE A 767 -6.80 -7.57 17.50
C ILE A 767 -5.56 -8.01 16.71
N LEU A 768 -5.70 -9.04 15.87
CA LEU A 768 -4.62 -9.55 15.02
C LEU A 768 -4.06 -8.45 14.11
N ALA A 769 -4.92 -7.66 13.48
CA ALA A 769 -4.50 -6.54 12.61
C ALA A 769 -3.72 -5.44 13.33
N ALA A 770 -3.90 -5.30 14.65
CA ALA A 770 -3.18 -4.34 15.48
C ALA A 770 -1.85 -4.88 16.04
N LEU A 771 -1.61 -6.19 15.95
CA LEU A 771 -0.34 -6.79 16.34
C LEU A 771 0.79 -6.30 15.43
N SER A 772 1.93 -5.96 16.03
CA SER A 772 3.13 -5.54 15.31
C SER A 772 4.26 -6.53 15.53
N PRO A 773 5.27 -6.63 14.64
CA PRO A 773 6.42 -7.52 14.86
C PRO A 773 7.19 -7.24 16.16
N SER A 774 7.06 -6.05 16.75
CA SER A 774 7.65 -5.69 18.04
C SER A 774 6.81 -6.13 19.25
N THR A 775 5.59 -6.63 19.04
CA THR A 775 4.67 -6.99 20.12
C THR A 775 5.20 -8.22 20.87
N LYS A 776 5.47 -8.01 22.16
CA LYS A 776 5.97 -8.99 23.13
C LYS A 776 4.91 -9.42 24.13
N GLY A 777 3.85 -8.64 24.32
CA GLY A 777 2.76 -8.98 25.24
C GLY A 777 1.39 -8.50 24.76
N LEU A 778 0.37 -9.34 24.99
CA LEU A 778 -1.03 -9.06 24.71
C LEU A 778 -1.85 -9.27 25.99
N ILE A 779 -2.59 -8.24 26.40
CA ILE A 779 -3.40 -8.21 27.61
C ILE A 779 -4.84 -7.93 27.17
N LEU A 780 -5.73 -8.89 27.41
CA LEU A 780 -7.15 -8.81 27.08
C LEU A 780 -7.95 -8.65 28.38
N ILE A 781 -8.70 -7.56 28.52
CA ILE A 781 -9.38 -7.14 29.76
C ILE A 781 -10.89 -7.02 29.55
#